data_AF-A0A9W3CZH7-F1
#
_entry.id   AF-A0A9W3CZH7-F1
#
_cell.length_a   1.000
_cell.length_b   1.000
_cell.length_c   1.000
_cell.angle_alpha   90.00
_cell.angle_beta   90.00
_cell.angle_gamma   90.00
#
_symmetry.space_group_name_H-M   'P 1'
#
loop_
_entity.id
_entity.type
_entity.pdbx_description
1 polymer ?
#
loop_
_entity_poly.entity_id
_entity_poly.type
_entity_poly.pdbx_seq_one_letter_code
_entity_poly.pdbx_strand_id
1 'polypeptide(L)'
;MGIKTDYNLAEDCVDAIADFVKGILPEDNVAPGSYYEVQKLVAGLGLSYQVIDVCSDNCMIYWRADEQRVTCKFCGKARYKDTSGRVPVPYKRMWYLPLTERLQRLYQSERTAQPMRWHAEHSTDGEIRHPSDAKAWKHFQSTYPDFAYERRNVYLGLCTDGFSPFGKSGRQYSLWPVILTPYNLPPNLCLRREFLFLSILVPGPEHPKRSLDVFLQPLIYELNQLWAQGAETYDISCKENFQMRAVLMWTISDFPAYGMLSGWTTHGRLSCPYCQDNTDAFQLKHGRKTCWFDCHRRFLPPDHPYRRSRNLFTKNKRVFDSPTPEICGADLLTQLRDFGADRTPDVGGHVRYPVDAVGELHNWHKKSIFWDLPYWKDHLLRHNLDVMHIEKNFFDNLMNTILNVQGKTKDNLKSRLDLVDICARSELHVDENGRAPFPIYRLDAEGKDAFFDWISNDVEFPDGYASNLRNCVDRNEGKFMGLKSHDCHVMMQRLLPFAFKELLPRNVHEAIAGISAFFRDLCTRSVTLEGIENLKTNIAVIQCNLEKIFPPSFFDVMEHLVIHLARELELGGPVQYRWMYLYERYMFHLKKMVKNLSKVEGSIVAQMINEETSNFAEYYFPTEVQTKNRRPARHDDRGERATYHVTVPDIFTDVGRLSGKPKDRRLTEQERSHLQTYLLTNCEDILQYERIFMAEKRFEYRYATEEALEELKQREFAGWMLTYVSAGMARGETFDDWIREMVRGPKYVVKSYPRFCTRGYAFTTQKRRRSSTTYDAGVCSASGDDVYYGNIQEIMEIKYPGMVGLRCTVFFCDWYDNTPDRGVRTDAFGVTSVHSRRKLQYYDPFILASQADQVIKYTYVNYSE
;
A
#
# COMPACT_ATOMS: atom_id res chain seq x y z
N MET A 1 -12.07 13.41 -25.61
CA MET A 1 -12.64 12.64 -24.47
C MET A 1 -11.76 12.74 -23.22
N GLY A 2 -10.50 12.28 -23.22
CA GLY A 2 -9.62 12.32 -22.04
C GLY A 2 -9.46 13.70 -21.37
N ILE A 3 -9.27 14.78 -22.15
CA ILE A 3 -9.17 16.16 -21.61
C ILE A 3 -10.45 16.55 -20.86
N LYS A 4 -11.63 16.16 -21.37
CA LYS A 4 -12.91 16.45 -20.72
C LYS A 4 -13.02 15.79 -19.35
N THR A 5 -12.63 14.52 -19.25
CA THR A 5 -12.67 13.75 -17.99
C THR A 5 -11.62 14.25 -17.01
N ASP A 6 -10.43 14.59 -17.48
CA ASP A 6 -9.30 14.96 -16.61
C ASP A 6 -9.45 16.34 -15.98
N TYR A 7 -9.97 17.30 -16.74
CA TYR A 7 -10.15 18.68 -16.28
C TYR A 7 -11.60 19.02 -15.97
N ASN A 8 -12.48 18.01 -15.97
CA ASN A 8 -13.90 18.17 -15.69
C ASN A 8 -14.59 19.24 -16.56
N LEU A 9 -14.20 19.35 -17.84
CA LEU A 9 -14.67 20.42 -18.74
C LEU A 9 -16.15 20.29 -19.09
N ALA A 10 -16.81 21.44 -19.25
CA ALA A 10 -18.15 21.55 -19.84
C ALA A 10 -18.18 21.02 -21.29
N GLU A 11 -19.34 20.63 -21.79
CA GLU A 11 -19.47 20.16 -23.19
C GLU A 11 -19.15 21.28 -24.17
N ASP A 12 -19.74 22.46 -24.00
CA ASP A 12 -19.47 23.65 -24.81
C ASP A 12 -17.98 24.01 -24.90
N CYS A 13 -17.22 23.79 -23.80
CA CYS A 13 -15.78 24.02 -23.79
C CYS A 13 -15.03 23.00 -24.68
N VAL A 14 -15.47 21.75 -24.67
CA VAL A 14 -14.90 20.69 -25.52
C VAL A 14 -15.29 20.89 -26.97
N ASP A 15 -16.52 21.34 -27.23
CA ASP A 15 -16.98 21.71 -28.58
C ASP A 15 -16.11 22.84 -29.14
N ALA A 16 -15.89 23.91 -28.37
CA ALA A 16 -15.02 25.02 -28.77
C ALA A 16 -13.57 24.56 -29.05
N ILE A 17 -13.02 23.64 -28.24
CA ILE A 17 -11.69 23.08 -28.48
C ILE A 17 -11.67 22.21 -29.75
N ALA A 18 -12.67 21.36 -29.94
CA ALA A 18 -12.76 20.46 -31.09
C ALA A 18 -12.90 21.24 -32.40
N ASP A 19 -13.78 22.25 -32.41
CA ASP A 19 -13.99 23.16 -33.53
C ASP A 19 -12.70 23.94 -33.87
N PHE A 20 -12.03 24.49 -32.85
CA PHE A 20 -10.73 25.16 -33.03
C PHE A 20 -9.68 24.22 -33.63
N VAL A 21 -9.53 23.01 -33.11
CA VAL A 21 -8.56 22.02 -33.62
C VAL A 21 -8.88 21.64 -35.06
N LYS A 22 -10.16 21.44 -35.38
CA LYS A 22 -10.61 21.12 -36.74
C LYS A 22 -10.28 22.25 -37.72
N GLY A 23 -10.44 23.50 -37.29
CA GLY A 23 -10.17 24.69 -38.11
C GLY A 23 -8.70 24.99 -38.39
N ILE A 24 -7.76 24.47 -37.59
CA ILE A 24 -6.30 24.64 -37.82
C ILE A 24 -5.66 23.49 -38.61
N LEU A 25 -6.40 22.40 -38.84
CA LEU A 25 -5.95 21.25 -39.62
C LEU A 25 -6.24 21.46 -41.12
N PRO A 26 -5.57 20.74 -42.03
CA PRO A 26 -5.81 20.82 -43.48
C PRO A 26 -7.29 20.62 -43.86
N GLU A 27 -7.77 21.23 -44.95
CA GLU A 27 -9.20 21.24 -45.31
C GLU A 27 -9.82 19.83 -45.48
N ASP A 28 -9.03 18.82 -45.83
CA ASP A 28 -9.43 17.43 -46.02
C ASP A 28 -9.40 16.58 -44.73
N ASN A 29 -9.20 17.20 -43.56
CA ASN A 29 -9.12 16.48 -42.30
C ASN A 29 -10.48 15.86 -41.87
N VAL A 30 -10.40 14.70 -41.21
CA VAL A 30 -11.56 13.98 -40.66
C VAL A 30 -11.72 14.17 -39.14
N ALA A 31 -11.15 15.25 -38.57
CA ALA A 31 -11.22 15.49 -37.15
C ALA A 31 -12.67 15.82 -36.72
N PRO A 32 -13.12 15.31 -35.56
CA PRO A 32 -14.44 15.63 -35.03
C PRO A 32 -14.49 17.10 -34.59
N GLY A 33 -15.56 17.81 -34.95
CA GLY A 33 -15.77 19.23 -34.63
C GLY A 33 -16.57 19.47 -33.35
N SER A 34 -17.09 18.43 -32.71
CA SER A 34 -17.84 18.53 -31.46
C SER A 34 -17.58 17.34 -30.54
N TYR A 35 -17.91 17.49 -29.26
CA TYR A 35 -17.90 16.42 -28.29
C TYR A 35 -18.80 15.26 -28.69
N TYR A 36 -19.97 15.55 -29.27
CA TYR A 36 -20.89 14.54 -29.78
C TYR A 36 -20.25 13.71 -30.91
N GLU A 37 -19.58 14.35 -31.88
CA GLU A 37 -18.85 13.65 -32.93
C GLU A 37 -17.71 12.80 -32.38
N VAL A 38 -16.97 13.32 -31.37
CA VAL A 38 -15.94 12.55 -30.67
C VAL A 38 -16.55 11.31 -30.01
N GLN A 39 -17.67 11.46 -29.29
CA GLN A 39 -18.36 10.33 -28.64
C GLN A 39 -18.80 9.28 -29.65
N LYS A 40 -19.39 9.71 -30.77
CA LYS A 40 -19.82 8.81 -31.85
C LYS A 40 -18.64 8.05 -32.46
N LEU A 41 -17.49 8.71 -32.64
CA LEU A 41 -16.27 8.09 -33.17
C LEU A 41 -15.75 6.97 -32.26
N VAL A 42 -15.75 7.19 -30.94
CA VAL A 42 -15.22 6.22 -29.97
C VAL A 42 -16.29 5.30 -29.38
N ALA A 43 -17.55 5.41 -29.82
CA ALA A 43 -18.67 4.64 -29.28
C ALA A 43 -18.45 3.14 -29.37
N GLY A 44 -17.80 2.66 -30.45
CA GLY A 44 -17.45 1.25 -30.62
C GLY A 44 -16.39 0.73 -29.65
N LEU A 45 -15.70 1.61 -28.91
CA LEU A 45 -14.75 1.25 -27.85
C LEU A 45 -15.39 1.34 -26.46
N GLY A 46 -16.58 1.93 -26.34
CA GLY A 46 -17.27 2.13 -25.07
C GLY A 46 -17.92 0.84 -24.59
N LEU A 47 -17.80 0.57 -23.29
CA LEU A 47 -18.42 -0.59 -22.66
C LEU A 47 -19.78 -0.23 -22.10
N SER A 48 -20.70 -1.19 -22.15
CA SER A 48 -22.08 -0.96 -21.74
C SER A 48 -22.24 -0.91 -20.21
N TYR A 49 -23.39 -0.40 -19.77
CA TYR A 49 -23.88 -0.52 -18.41
C TYR A 49 -25.41 -0.74 -18.44
N GLN A 50 -25.93 -1.37 -17.39
CA GLN A 50 -27.33 -1.64 -17.19
C GLN A 50 -27.85 -0.80 -16.03
N VAL A 51 -29.07 -0.26 -16.18
CA VAL A 51 -29.78 0.44 -15.11
C VAL A 51 -30.88 -0.48 -14.60
N ILE A 52 -30.82 -0.84 -13.32
CA ILE A 52 -31.76 -1.79 -12.72
C ILE A 52 -32.59 -1.04 -11.67
N ASP A 53 -33.90 -1.14 -11.77
CA ASP A 53 -34.79 -0.52 -10.79
C ASP A 53 -34.73 -1.26 -9.46
N VAL A 54 -34.82 -0.52 -8.37
CA VAL A 54 -34.68 -1.03 -7.00
C VAL A 54 -35.95 -0.69 -6.22
N CYS A 55 -36.41 -1.61 -5.38
CA CYS A 55 -37.42 -1.30 -4.38
C CYS A 55 -36.97 -0.11 -3.50
N SER A 56 -37.89 0.79 -3.13
CA SER A 56 -37.58 1.96 -2.28
C SER A 56 -36.88 1.58 -0.96
N ASP A 57 -37.20 0.42 -0.42
CA ASP A 57 -36.67 -0.10 0.86
C ASP A 57 -35.48 -1.05 0.66
N ASN A 58 -34.96 -1.16 -0.56
CA ASN A 58 -33.87 -2.09 -0.93
C ASN A 58 -34.22 -3.59 -0.72
N CYS A 59 -35.50 -3.96 -0.63
CA CYS A 59 -35.91 -5.36 -0.44
C CYS A 59 -35.48 -6.28 -1.60
N MET A 60 -35.57 -5.78 -2.83
CA MET A 60 -35.28 -6.49 -4.06
C MET A 60 -34.89 -5.52 -5.18
N ILE A 61 -34.33 -6.08 -6.24
CA ILE A 61 -34.16 -5.42 -7.54
C ILE A 61 -35.15 -6.00 -8.54
N TYR A 62 -35.66 -5.17 -9.45
CA TYR A 62 -36.58 -5.59 -10.52
C TYR A 62 -35.76 -6.12 -11.70
N TRP A 63 -35.27 -7.34 -11.56
CA TRP A 63 -34.32 -7.96 -12.48
C TRP A 63 -34.71 -9.41 -12.78
N ARG A 64 -34.51 -9.83 -14.04
CA ARG A 64 -34.86 -11.18 -14.54
C ARG A 64 -36.31 -11.55 -14.27
N ALA A 65 -36.57 -12.60 -13.49
CA ALA A 65 -37.90 -13.10 -13.17
C ALA A 65 -38.81 -12.03 -12.54
N ASP A 66 -38.22 -10.99 -11.94
CA ASP A 66 -38.94 -9.88 -11.31
C ASP A 66 -38.95 -8.60 -12.16
N GLU A 67 -38.42 -8.61 -13.39
CA GLU A 67 -38.29 -7.42 -14.25
C GLU A 67 -39.64 -6.80 -14.62
N GLN A 68 -40.68 -7.61 -14.81
CA GLN A 68 -42.01 -7.14 -15.20
C GLN A 68 -42.89 -6.77 -14.00
N ARG A 69 -42.38 -6.92 -12.76
CA ARG A 69 -43.15 -6.56 -11.57
C ARG A 69 -43.27 -5.05 -11.45
N VAL A 70 -44.46 -4.62 -11.04
CA VAL A 70 -44.79 -3.22 -10.73
C VAL A 70 -44.84 -2.95 -9.22
N THR A 71 -44.82 -4.00 -8.40
CA THR A 71 -44.79 -3.95 -6.93
C THR A 71 -43.72 -4.88 -6.37
N CYS A 72 -43.17 -4.51 -5.22
CA CYS A 72 -42.17 -5.32 -4.51
C CYS A 72 -42.82 -6.59 -3.95
N LYS A 73 -42.22 -7.75 -4.23
CA LYS A 73 -42.73 -9.06 -3.76
C LYS A 73 -42.62 -9.27 -2.25
N PHE A 74 -41.81 -8.47 -1.55
CA PHE A 74 -41.58 -8.58 -0.11
C PHE A 74 -42.35 -7.54 0.72
N CYS A 75 -42.29 -6.26 0.37
CA CYS A 75 -42.94 -5.19 1.13
C CYS A 75 -44.19 -4.60 0.47
N GLY A 76 -44.58 -5.07 -0.73
CA GLY A 76 -45.76 -4.60 -1.45
C GLY A 76 -45.68 -3.19 -2.04
N LYS A 77 -44.63 -2.40 -1.72
CA LYS A 77 -44.47 -1.03 -2.22
C LYS A 77 -44.36 -0.97 -3.75
N ALA A 78 -44.92 0.09 -4.34
CA ALA A 78 -44.87 0.33 -5.77
C ALA A 78 -43.44 0.56 -6.28
N ARG A 79 -43.15 0.11 -7.51
CA ARG A 79 -41.90 0.36 -8.22
C ARG A 79 -41.76 1.81 -8.67
N TYR A 80 -42.86 2.39 -9.16
CA TYR A 80 -42.91 3.70 -9.79
C TYR A 80 -43.57 4.75 -8.91
N LYS A 81 -43.09 5.98 -9.00
CA LYS A 81 -43.72 7.16 -8.42
C LYS A 81 -45.02 7.46 -9.17
N ASP A 82 -46.01 7.99 -8.45
CA ASP A 82 -47.19 8.56 -9.10
C ASP A 82 -46.77 9.81 -9.90
N THR A 83 -47.05 9.79 -11.20
CA THR A 83 -46.70 10.85 -12.14
C THR A 83 -47.91 11.43 -12.87
N SER A 84 -49.13 11.15 -12.39
CA SER A 84 -50.38 11.68 -12.95
C SER A 84 -50.51 11.47 -14.46
N GLY A 85 -50.16 10.27 -14.96
CA GLY A 85 -50.29 9.87 -16.36
C GLY A 85 -49.07 10.14 -17.26
N ARG A 86 -47.92 10.53 -16.71
CA ARG A 86 -46.65 10.67 -17.46
C ARG A 86 -45.83 9.37 -17.45
N VAL A 87 -44.67 9.39 -18.12
CA VAL A 87 -43.73 8.26 -18.18
C VAL A 87 -43.40 7.73 -16.77
N PRO A 88 -43.53 6.42 -16.50
CA PRO A 88 -43.26 5.84 -15.18
C PRO A 88 -41.83 6.13 -14.72
N VAL A 89 -41.69 6.75 -13.54
CA VAL A 89 -40.38 7.04 -12.94
C VAL A 89 -40.18 6.14 -11.71
N PRO A 90 -39.19 5.23 -11.70
CA PRO A 90 -38.95 4.36 -10.57
C PRO A 90 -38.47 5.14 -9.35
N TYR A 91 -38.74 4.62 -8.16
CA TYR A 91 -38.31 5.25 -6.91
C TYR A 91 -36.79 5.30 -6.77
N LYS A 92 -36.11 4.20 -7.11
CA LYS A 92 -34.67 4.01 -6.93
C LYS A 92 -34.09 3.16 -8.07
N ARG A 93 -32.82 3.38 -8.40
CA ARG A 93 -32.10 2.67 -9.47
C ARG A 93 -30.68 2.36 -9.01
N MET A 94 -30.15 1.22 -9.41
CA MET A 94 -28.73 0.89 -9.31
C MET A 94 -28.14 0.80 -10.72
N TRP A 95 -26.80 0.84 -10.79
CA TRP A 95 -26.08 0.66 -12.04
C TRP A 95 -25.23 -0.59 -11.94
N TYR A 96 -25.33 -1.43 -12.96
CA TYR A 96 -24.51 -2.61 -13.14
C TYR A 96 -23.65 -2.45 -14.37
N LEU A 97 -22.34 -2.60 -14.23
CA LEU A 97 -21.35 -2.49 -15.30
C LEU A 97 -20.84 -3.92 -15.55
N PRO A 98 -21.27 -4.59 -16.64
CA PRO A 98 -20.93 -6.00 -16.89
C PRO A 98 -19.43 -6.25 -16.91
N LEU A 99 -19.04 -7.39 -16.36
CA LEU A 99 -17.64 -7.75 -16.12
C LEU A 99 -17.00 -8.40 -17.35
N THR A 100 -17.72 -9.27 -18.07
CA THR A 100 -17.17 -10.11 -19.14
C THR A 100 -16.50 -9.27 -20.23
N GLU A 101 -17.18 -8.25 -20.75
CA GLU A 101 -16.63 -7.37 -21.79
C GLU A 101 -15.38 -6.61 -21.31
N ARG A 102 -15.37 -6.18 -20.03
CA ARG A 102 -14.21 -5.51 -19.40
C ARG A 102 -13.00 -6.43 -19.32
N LEU A 103 -13.21 -7.71 -18.99
CA LEU A 103 -12.14 -8.71 -18.94
C LEU A 103 -11.65 -9.09 -20.33
N GLN A 104 -12.54 -9.32 -21.29
CA GLN A 104 -12.18 -9.56 -22.70
C GLN A 104 -11.31 -8.43 -23.25
N ARG A 105 -11.60 -7.18 -22.84
CA ARG A 105 -10.84 -6.02 -23.27
C ARG A 105 -9.37 -6.06 -22.84
N LEU A 106 -9.05 -6.71 -21.73
CA LEU A 106 -7.66 -6.89 -21.29
C LEU A 106 -6.86 -7.81 -22.24
N TYR A 107 -7.53 -8.69 -22.97
CA TYR A 107 -6.92 -9.58 -23.97
C TYR A 107 -6.85 -8.99 -25.38
N GLN A 108 -7.51 -7.85 -25.63
CA GLN A 108 -7.56 -7.18 -26.94
C GLN A 108 -6.43 -6.16 -27.16
N SER A 109 -5.52 -5.98 -26.19
CA SER A 109 -4.42 -5.03 -26.27
C SER A 109 -3.10 -5.72 -25.95
N GLU A 110 -2.10 -5.55 -26.81
CA GLU A 110 -0.73 -6.07 -26.60
C GLU A 110 -0.13 -5.59 -25.28
N ARG A 111 -0.57 -4.41 -24.78
CA ARG A 111 -0.10 -3.86 -23.51
C ARG A 111 -0.60 -4.63 -22.29
N THR A 112 -1.73 -5.33 -22.39
CA THR A 112 -2.38 -5.99 -21.23
C THR A 112 -2.50 -7.49 -21.40
N ALA A 113 -2.61 -8.01 -22.63
CA ALA A 113 -2.83 -9.42 -22.91
C ALA A 113 -1.69 -10.30 -22.39
N GLN A 114 -0.43 -9.99 -22.72
CA GLN A 114 0.72 -10.72 -22.18
C GLN A 114 0.82 -10.56 -20.64
N PRO A 115 0.73 -9.35 -20.05
CA PRO A 115 0.69 -9.20 -18.59
C PRO A 115 -0.41 -9.97 -17.86
N MET A 116 -1.54 -10.30 -18.50
CA MET A 116 -2.59 -11.12 -17.88
C MET A 116 -2.19 -12.58 -17.65
N ARG A 117 -1.07 -13.05 -18.23
CA ARG A 117 -0.50 -14.38 -17.97
C ARG A 117 0.66 -14.35 -16.97
N TRP A 118 1.07 -13.16 -16.54
CA TRP A 118 2.24 -12.95 -15.68
C TRP A 118 2.18 -13.78 -14.38
N HIS A 119 1.01 -13.84 -13.74
CA HIS A 119 0.81 -14.61 -12.51
C HIS A 119 1.25 -16.08 -12.60
N ALA A 120 1.18 -16.69 -13.79
CA ALA A 120 1.57 -18.08 -14.04
C ALA A 120 2.93 -18.25 -14.72
N GLU A 121 3.44 -17.20 -15.38
CA GLU A 121 4.67 -17.25 -16.19
C GLU A 121 5.90 -16.68 -15.47
N HIS A 122 5.71 -15.93 -14.37
CA HIS A 122 6.83 -15.40 -13.60
C HIS A 122 7.52 -16.49 -12.77
N SER A 123 8.83 -16.33 -12.57
CA SER A 123 9.62 -17.19 -11.70
C SER A 123 9.64 -16.65 -10.27
N THR A 124 9.53 -17.54 -9.29
CA THR A 124 9.75 -17.23 -7.86
C THR A 124 11.08 -17.82 -7.40
N ASP A 125 11.86 -17.04 -6.65
CA ASP A 125 13.11 -17.45 -5.98
C ASP A 125 12.88 -17.95 -4.53
N GLY A 126 11.64 -18.31 -4.21
CA GLY A 126 11.23 -18.70 -2.85
C GLY A 126 10.61 -17.57 -2.04
N GLU A 127 10.66 -16.32 -2.51
CA GLU A 127 9.93 -15.22 -1.90
C GLU A 127 8.50 -15.09 -2.44
N ILE A 128 7.58 -14.69 -1.56
CA ILE A 128 6.17 -14.39 -1.88
C ILE A 128 6.05 -12.88 -2.11
N ARG A 129 5.84 -12.48 -3.37
CA ARG A 129 5.77 -11.06 -3.78
C ARG A 129 4.41 -10.67 -4.32
N HIS A 130 3.58 -11.65 -4.66
CA HIS A 130 2.28 -11.45 -5.27
C HIS A 130 1.27 -12.48 -4.70
N PRO A 131 -0.05 -12.18 -4.70
CA PRO A 131 -1.08 -13.13 -4.28
C PRO A 131 -1.01 -14.51 -4.95
N SER A 132 -0.52 -14.59 -6.19
CA SER A 132 -0.29 -15.86 -6.92
C SER A 132 0.69 -16.80 -6.23
N ASP A 133 1.61 -16.24 -5.43
CA ASP A 133 2.69 -16.98 -4.81
C ASP A 133 2.25 -17.54 -3.45
N ALA A 134 1.13 -17.03 -2.93
CA ALA A 134 0.63 -17.30 -1.61
C ALA A 134 -0.21 -18.59 -1.52
N LYS A 135 -0.42 -19.05 -0.29
CA LYS A 135 -0.97 -20.39 -0.02
C LYS A 135 -2.40 -20.56 -0.51
N ALA A 136 -3.26 -19.55 -0.38
CA ALA A 136 -4.67 -19.66 -0.79
C ALA A 136 -4.82 -19.79 -2.31
N TRP A 137 -3.98 -19.08 -3.08
CA TRP A 137 -3.97 -19.18 -4.54
C TRP A 137 -3.48 -20.54 -5.01
N LYS A 138 -2.34 -21.01 -4.47
CA LYS A 138 -1.79 -22.34 -4.76
C LYS A 138 -2.76 -23.46 -4.41
N HIS A 139 -3.45 -23.35 -3.27
CA HIS A 139 -4.50 -24.29 -2.88
C HIS A 139 -5.69 -24.29 -3.86
N PHE A 140 -6.11 -23.11 -4.32
CA PHE A 140 -7.17 -23.02 -5.31
C PHE A 140 -6.77 -23.71 -6.63
N GLN A 141 -5.55 -23.45 -7.11
CA GLN A 141 -5.04 -24.09 -8.33
C GLN A 141 -4.93 -25.62 -8.20
N SER A 142 -4.53 -26.14 -7.03
CA SER A 142 -4.47 -27.59 -6.80
C SER A 142 -5.85 -28.23 -6.66
N THR A 143 -6.83 -27.48 -6.17
CA THR A 143 -8.23 -27.94 -6.05
C THR A 143 -8.94 -27.92 -7.41
N TYR A 144 -8.58 -26.96 -8.28
CA TYR A 144 -9.19 -26.76 -9.60
C TYR A 144 -8.13 -26.76 -10.72
N PRO A 145 -7.45 -27.89 -10.98
CA PRO A 145 -6.36 -27.95 -11.95
C PRO A 145 -6.81 -27.61 -13.37
N ASP A 146 -8.04 -27.98 -13.76
CA ASP A 146 -8.59 -27.65 -15.08
C ASP A 146 -8.75 -26.13 -15.29
N PHE A 147 -9.09 -25.38 -14.22
CA PHE A 147 -9.13 -23.93 -14.27
C PHE A 147 -7.72 -23.35 -14.33
N ALA A 148 -6.79 -23.88 -13.54
CA ALA A 148 -5.42 -23.39 -13.46
C ALA A 148 -4.59 -23.68 -14.73
N TYR A 149 -4.93 -24.74 -15.45
CA TYR A 149 -4.26 -25.14 -16.70
C TYR A 149 -4.33 -24.02 -17.75
N GLU A 150 -5.50 -23.41 -17.91
CA GLU A 150 -5.67 -22.24 -18.75
C GLU A 150 -5.19 -20.98 -18.02
N ARG A 151 -3.94 -20.59 -18.28
CA ARG A 151 -3.24 -19.47 -17.63
C ARG A 151 -3.89 -18.11 -17.87
N ARG A 152 -4.73 -18.00 -18.92
CA ARG A 152 -5.52 -16.81 -19.24
C ARG A 152 -6.84 -16.74 -18.46
N ASN A 153 -7.15 -17.68 -17.58
CA ASN A 153 -8.28 -17.53 -16.68
C ASN A 153 -8.00 -16.45 -15.63
N VAL A 154 -9.06 -15.73 -15.23
CA VAL A 154 -8.95 -14.50 -14.45
C VAL A 154 -9.25 -14.73 -12.97
N TYR A 155 -8.41 -14.20 -12.10
CA TYR A 155 -8.56 -14.21 -10.65
C TYR A 155 -8.87 -12.79 -10.15
N LEU A 156 -9.96 -12.65 -9.41
CA LEU A 156 -10.51 -11.35 -9.04
C LEU A 156 -10.49 -11.14 -7.52
N GLY A 157 -10.20 -9.91 -7.10
CA GLY A 157 -10.54 -9.40 -5.77
C GLY A 157 -11.75 -8.47 -5.84
N LEU A 158 -12.59 -8.49 -4.82
CA LEU A 158 -13.73 -7.56 -4.69
C LEU A 158 -13.51 -6.61 -3.52
N CYS A 159 -13.72 -5.31 -3.75
CA CYS A 159 -13.75 -4.31 -2.69
C CYS A 159 -15.07 -3.54 -2.69
N THR A 160 -15.55 -3.18 -1.50
CA THR A 160 -16.67 -2.24 -1.33
C THR A 160 -16.55 -1.48 -0.02
N ASP A 161 -16.95 -0.22 -0.05
CA ASP A 161 -17.14 0.65 1.11
C ASP A 161 -18.05 1.83 0.72
N GLY A 162 -18.58 2.54 1.71
CA GLY A 162 -19.47 3.67 1.53
C GLY A 162 -18.73 5.00 1.48
N PHE A 163 -19.08 5.87 0.53
CA PHE A 163 -18.60 7.26 0.52
C PHE A 163 -19.73 8.29 0.36
N SER A 164 -19.50 9.50 0.88
CA SER A 164 -20.44 10.61 0.73
C SER A 164 -20.05 11.54 -0.43
N PRO A 165 -20.93 11.71 -1.45
CA PRO A 165 -20.66 12.58 -2.60
C PRO A 165 -20.73 14.08 -2.23
N PHE A 166 -21.55 14.47 -1.25
CA PHE A 166 -21.85 15.89 -0.95
C PHE A 166 -20.86 16.58 0.01
N GLY A 167 -19.79 15.92 0.45
CA GLY A 167 -18.82 16.54 1.37
C GLY A 167 -19.41 16.85 2.76
N LYS A 168 -18.85 17.84 3.47
CA LYS A 168 -19.27 18.22 4.84
C LYS A 168 -20.64 18.93 4.91
N SER A 169 -21.37 19.05 3.80
CA SER A 169 -22.56 19.89 3.60
C SER A 169 -23.87 19.39 4.24
N GLY A 170 -23.81 18.55 5.28
CA GLY A 170 -24.95 18.21 6.13
C GLY A 170 -26.02 17.25 5.57
N ARG A 171 -26.13 17.00 4.26
CA ARG A 171 -27.03 15.94 3.73
C ARG A 171 -26.38 14.56 3.88
N GLN A 172 -26.97 13.69 4.71
CA GLN A 172 -26.58 12.29 4.79
C GLN A 172 -26.87 11.59 3.46
N TYR A 173 -25.82 11.19 2.75
CA TYR A 173 -25.90 10.42 1.52
C TYR A 173 -24.70 9.48 1.45
N SER A 174 -24.94 8.18 1.34
CA SER A 174 -23.91 7.15 1.27
C SER A 174 -24.09 6.37 -0.02
N LEU A 175 -23.06 6.41 -0.88
CA LEU A 175 -22.94 5.61 -2.09
C LEU A 175 -22.02 4.43 -1.84
N TRP A 176 -22.37 3.28 -2.41
CA TRP A 176 -21.63 2.05 -2.22
C TRP A 176 -21.19 1.47 -3.58
N PRO A 177 -19.97 1.78 -4.05
CA PRO A 177 -19.39 1.10 -5.20
C PRO A 177 -18.93 -0.32 -4.85
N VAL A 178 -19.10 -1.24 -5.79
CA VAL A 178 -18.44 -2.55 -5.80
C VAL A 178 -17.38 -2.53 -6.89
N ILE A 179 -16.14 -2.74 -6.49
CA ILE A 179 -14.95 -2.61 -7.34
C ILE A 179 -14.32 -3.99 -7.48
N LEU A 180 -14.02 -4.39 -8.71
CA LEU A 180 -13.28 -5.62 -9.00
C LEU A 180 -11.87 -5.31 -9.50
N THR A 181 -10.91 -6.13 -9.07
CA THR A 181 -9.50 -6.00 -9.42
C THR A 181 -8.98 -7.32 -9.98
N PRO A 182 -8.42 -7.37 -11.21
CA PRO A 182 -7.77 -8.55 -11.75
C PRO A 182 -6.36 -8.72 -11.17
N TYR A 183 -6.16 -9.78 -10.39
CA TYR A 183 -4.86 -10.13 -9.81
C TYR A 183 -3.91 -10.82 -10.80
N ASN A 184 -4.35 -11.13 -12.01
CA ASN A 184 -3.49 -11.71 -13.05
C ASN A 184 -2.26 -10.84 -13.41
N LEU A 185 -2.42 -9.53 -13.28
CA LEU A 185 -1.47 -8.52 -13.73
C LEU A 185 -0.24 -8.44 -12.81
N PRO A 186 0.93 -8.05 -13.34
CA PRO A 186 2.14 -7.87 -12.55
C PRO A 186 2.03 -6.75 -11.50
N PRO A 187 2.91 -6.74 -10.47
CA PRO A 187 2.91 -5.76 -9.38
C PRO A 187 2.84 -4.29 -9.81
N ASN A 188 3.50 -3.94 -10.93
CA ASN A 188 3.53 -2.59 -11.47
C ASN A 188 2.23 -2.16 -12.17
N LEU A 189 1.29 -3.09 -12.43
CA LEU A 189 0.02 -2.85 -13.12
C LEU A 189 -1.21 -3.15 -12.24
N CYS A 190 -1.25 -4.27 -11.51
CA CYS A 190 -2.45 -4.84 -10.89
C CYS A 190 -3.37 -3.84 -10.16
N LEU A 191 -2.82 -2.92 -9.37
CA LEU A 191 -3.61 -1.97 -8.58
C LEU A 191 -3.62 -0.55 -9.14
N ARG A 192 -3.25 -0.36 -10.41
CA ARG A 192 -3.42 0.94 -11.08
C ARG A 192 -4.91 1.22 -11.28
N ARG A 193 -5.26 2.51 -11.27
CA ARG A 193 -6.65 2.97 -11.33
C ARG A 193 -7.40 2.43 -12.55
N GLU A 194 -6.74 2.30 -13.71
CA GLU A 194 -7.36 1.79 -14.93
C GLU A 194 -7.80 0.31 -14.85
N PHE A 195 -7.30 -0.45 -13.86
CA PHE A 195 -7.67 -1.85 -13.63
C PHE A 195 -8.59 -2.04 -12.41
N LEU A 196 -9.04 -0.95 -11.79
CA LEU A 196 -10.07 -0.97 -10.75
C LEU A 196 -11.44 -0.81 -11.42
N PHE A 197 -12.14 -1.93 -11.64
CA PHE A 197 -13.41 -1.95 -12.36
C PHE A 197 -14.58 -1.67 -11.44
N LEU A 198 -15.18 -0.48 -11.56
CA LEU A 198 -16.50 -0.23 -10.97
C LEU A 198 -17.51 -1.17 -11.63
N SER A 199 -18.01 -2.15 -10.88
CA SER A 199 -18.93 -3.18 -11.39
C SER A 199 -20.37 -2.93 -10.95
N ILE A 200 -20.57 -2.42 -9.74
CA ILE A 200 -21.89 -2.00 -9.26
C ILE A 200 -21.76 -0.63 -8.60
N LEU A 201 -22.74 0.24 -8.84
CA LEU A 201 -22.94 1.44 -8.03
C LEU A 201 -24.31 1.35 -7.34
N VAL A 202 -24.27 1.11 -6.03
CA VAL A 202 -25.46 1.04 -5.19
C VAL A 202 -25.91 2.46 -4.83
N PRO A 203 -27.20 2.77 -5.03
CA PRO A 203 -27.73 4.12 -4.83
C PRO A 203 -27.87 4.51 -3.37
N GLY A 204 -27.60 5.78 -3.08
CA GLY A 204 -27.87 6.40 -1.78
C GLY A 204 -29.36 6.72 -1.57
N PRO A 205 -29.72 7.50 -0.54
CA PRO A 205 -28.84 8.09 0.48
C PRO A 205 -28.42 7.12 1.59
N GLU A 206 -29.12 6.00 1.74
CA GLU A 206 -28.96 5.09 2.87
C GLU A 206 -27.91 4.01 2.62
N HIS A 207 -27.25 3.63 3.70
CA HIS A 207 -26.35 2.49 3.75
C HIS A 207 -27.10 1.17 3.45
N PRO A 208 -26.59 0.29 2.58
CA PRO A 208 -27.32 -0.91 2.13
C PRO A 208 -27.53 -1.94 3.25
N LYS A 209 -26.64 -2.00 4.24
CA LYS A 209 -26.69 -2.94 5.38
C LYS A 209 -26.86 -4.37 4.85
N ARG A 210 -27.82 -5.14 5.40
CA ARG A 210 -28.13 -6.51 4.97
C ARG A 210 -28.41 -6.59 3.46
N SER A 211 -29.03 -5.56 2.89
CA SER A 211 -29.45 -5.50 1.48
C SER A 211 -28.30 -5.50 0.47
N LEU A 212 -27.04 -5.41 0.89
CA LEU A 212 -25.90 -5.42 -0.04
C LEU A 212 -25.95 -6.63 -1.00
N ASP A 213 -26.31 -7.81 -0.49
CA ASP A 213 -26.47 -9.04 -1.29
C ASP A 213 -27.52 -8.90 -2.41
N VAL A 214 -28.58 -8.12 -2.17
CA VAL A 214 -29.63 -7.88 -3.17
C VAL A 214 -29.02 -7.18 -4.39
N PHE A 215 -28.11 -6.24 -4.18
CA PHE A 215 -27.42 -5.52 -5.25
C PHE A 215 -26.32 -6.34 -5.92
N LEU A 216 -25.74 -7.33 -5.23
CA LEU A 216 -24.70 -8.20 -5.78
C LEU A 216 -25.22 -9.27 -6.74
N GLN A 217 -26.55 -9.50 -6.79
CA GLN A 217 -27.16 -10.55 -7.62
C GLN A 217 -26.70 -10.56 -9.10
N PRO A 218 -26.64 -9.42 -9.83
CA PRO A 218 -26.18 -9.41 -11.22
C PRO A 218 -24.73 -9.88 -11.36
N LEU A 219 -23.86 -9.44 -10.45
CA LEU A 219 -22.45 -9.82 -10.46
C LEU A 219 -22.25 -11.30 -10.14
N ILE A 220 -22.89 -11.82 -9.09
CA ILE A 220 -22.78 -13.23 -8.71
C ILE A 220 -23.31 -14.13 -9.82
N TYR A 221 -24.38 -13.72 -10.50
CA TYR A 221 -24.86 -14.43 -11.67
C TYR A 221 -23.82 -14.47 -12.79
N GLU A 222 -23.23 -13.33 -13.16
CA GLU A 222 -22.24 -13.27 -14.23
C GLU A 222 -20.99 -14.09 -13.89
N LEU A 223 -20.51 -14.03 -12.64
CA LEU A 223 -19.42 -14.87 -12.15
C LEU A 223 -19.73 -16.36 -12.25
N ASN A 224 -20.98 -16.77 -11.97
CA ASN A 224 -21.41 -18.15 -12.17
C ASN A 224 -21.42 -18.57 -13.64
N GLN A 225 -21.79 -17.68 -14.57
CA GLN A 225 -21.68 -17.97 -16.00
C GLN A 225 -20.22 -18.10 -16.45
N LEU A 226 -19.36 -17.16 -16.04
CA LEU A 226 -17.92 -17.20 -16.32
C LEU A 226 -17.25 -18.44 -15.72
N TRP A 227 -17.70 -18.90 -14.56
CA TRP A 227 -17.20 -20.12 -13.95
C TRP A 227 -17.65 -21.38 -14.71
N ALA A 228 -18.95 -21.51 -15.01
CA ALA A 228 -19.53 -22.73 -15.55
C ALA A 228 -19.32 -22.92 -17.06
N GLN A 229 -19.49 -21.83 -17.82
CA GLN A 229 -19.40 -21.84 -19.29
C GLN A 229 -18.16 -21.11 -19.79
N GLY A 230 -17.74 -20.05 -19.09
CA GLY A 230 -16.73 -19.12 -19.59
C GLY A 230 -17.26 -18.21 -20.71
N ALA A 231 -16.39 -17.40 -21.30
CA ALA A 231 -16.67 -16.55 -22.45
C ALA A 231 -15.59 -16.72 -23.52
N GLU A 232 -16.00 -16.96 -24.77
CA GLU A 232 -15.07 -17.02 -25.90
C GLU A 232 -14.36 -15.67 -26.04
N THR A 233 -13.03 -15.69 -25.99
CA THR A 233 -12.19 -14.50 -25.90
C THR A 233 -10.98 -14.63 -26.81
N TYR A 234 -10.70 -13.59 -27.59
CA TYR A 234 -9.50 -13.53 -28.42
C TYR A 234 -8.34 -12.91 -27.64
N ASP A 235 -7.23 -13.63 -27.52
CA ASP A 235 -5.96 -13.13 -26.98
C ASP A 235 -5.09 -12.61 -28.11
N ILE A 236 -4.89 -11.29 -28.18
CA ILE A 236 -4.08 -10.66 -29.23
C ILE A 236 -2.60 -11.06 -29.15
N SER A 237 -2.08 -11.35 -27.96
CA SER A 237 -0.68 -11.73 -27.74
C SER A 237 -0.41 -13.15 -28.24
N CYS A 238 -1.35 -14.08 -28.03
CA CYS A 238 -1.24 -15.46 -28.54
C CYS A 238 -1.85 -15.65 -29.93
N LYS A 239 -2.65 -14.68 -30.40
CA LYS A 239 -3.40 -14.69 -31.67
C LYS A 239 -4.35 -15.88 -31.81
N GLU A 240 -5.01 -16.25 -30.71
CA GLU A 240 -5.96 -17.37 -30.68
C GLU A 240 -7.16 -17.07 -29.78
N ASN A 241 -8.26 -17.76 -30.04
CA ASN A 241 -9.42 -17.76 -29.15
C ASN A 241 -9.22 -18.79 -28.04
N PHE A 242 -9.72 -18.46 -26.85
CA PHE A 242 -9.78 -19.36 -25.71
C PHE A 242 -11.08 -19.14 -24.93
N GLN A 243 -11.44 -20.12 -24.11
CA GLN A 243 -12.60 -20.02 -23.24
C GLN A 243 -12.20 -19.38 -21.91
N MET A 244 -12.37 -18.06 -21.80
CA MET A 244 -12.02 -17.32 -20.59
C MET A 244 -13.00 -17.62 -19.46
N ARG A 245 -12.48 -18.14 -18.35
CA ARG A 245 -13.22 -18.29 -17.08
C ARG A 245 -12.69 -17.31 -16.05
N ALA A 246 -13.51 -17.01 -15.04
CA ALA A 246 -13.13 -16.12 -13.95
C ALA A 246 -13.52 -16.70 -12.59
N VAL A 247 -12.73 -16.36 -11.57
CA VAL A 247 -12.97 -16.70 -10.16
C VAL A 247 -12.84 -15.43 -9.31
N LEU A 248 -13.73 -15.30 -8.31
CA LEU A 248 -13.58 -14.32 -7.24
C LEU A 248 -12.87 -14.96 -6.05
N MET A 249 -11.65 -14.52 -5.74
CA MET A 249 -10.81 -15.12 -4.69
C MET A 249 -11.23 -14.71 -3.28
N TRP A 250 -11.47 -13.41 -3.07
CA TRP A 250 -11.80 -12.86 -1.75
C TRP A 250 -12.37 -11.45 -1.83
N THR A 251 -12.87 -10.98 -0.68
CA THR A 251 -13.31 -9.60 -0.50
C THR A 251 -12.37 -8.77 0.38
N ILE A 252 -12.29 -7.47 0.13
CA ILE A 252 -11.52 -6.47 0.88
C ILE A 252 -12.48 -5.35 1.31
N SER A 253 -12.53 -5.07 2.60
CA SER A 253 -13.48 -4.12 3.18
C SER A 253 -13.06 -3.74 4.59
N ASP A 254 -13.55 -2.62 5.11
CA ASP A 254 -13.44 -2.32 6.54
C ASP A 254 -14.22 -3.36 7.39
N PHE A 255 -14.04 -3.36 8.70
CA PHE A 255 -14.63 -4.40 9.56
C PHE A 255 -16.19 -4.35 9.61
N PRO A 256 -16.84 -3.17 9.61
CA PRO A 256 -18.28 -3.10 9.39
C PRO A 256 -18.76 -3.71 8.06
N ALA A 257 -18.14 -3.37 6.93
CA ALA A 257 -18.50 -3.93 5.62
C ALA A 257 -18.09 -5.39 5.46
N TYR A 258 -17.06 -5.85 6.16
CA TYR A 258 -16.74 -7.28 6.32
C TYR A 258 -17.97 -8.03 6.83
N GLY A 259 -18.65 -7.48 7.85
CA GLY A 259 -19.84 -8.11 8.39
C GLY A 259 -20.99 -8.17 7.39
N MET A 260 -21.17 -7.13 6.58
CA MET A 260 -22.15 -7.13 5.49
C MET A 260 -21.83 -8.13 4.39
N LEU A 261 -20.56 -8.31 4.02
CA LEU A 261 -20.16 -9.22 2.94
C LEU A 261 -20.16 -10.67 3.39
N SER A 262 -19.70 -10.95 4.61
CA SER A 262 -19.59 -12.31 5.14
C SER A 262 -20.91 -12.84 5.67
N GLY A 263 -21.75 -11.97 6.23
CA GLY A 263 -22.90 -12.38 7.05
C GLY A 263 -22.54 -12.65 8.51
N TRP A 264 -21.28 -12.44 8.91
CA TRP A 264 -20.83 -12.51 10.30
C TRP A 264 -20.96 -11.15 11.00
N THR A 265 -21.52 -11.11 12.19
CA THR A 265 -21.64 -9.87 12.97
C THR A 265 -20.29 -9.47 13.55
N THR A 266 -19.88 -8.23 13.30
CA THR A 266 -18.58 -7.69 13.75
C THR A 266 -18.66 -6.93 15.08
N HIS A 267 -19.74 -7.16 15.83
CA HIS A 267 -19.99 -6.61 17.15
C HIS A 267 -20.15 -7.70 18.21
N GLY A 268 -19.96 -7.32 19.47
CA GLY A 268 -20.12 -8.21 20.61
C GLY A 268 -18.93 -9.16 20.84
N ARG A 269 -19.11 -10.10 21.77
CA ARG A 269 -18.10 -11.08 22.23
C ARG A 269 -17.56 -11.99 21.13
N LEU A 270 -18.43 -12.35 20.19
CA LEU A 270 -18.13 -13.29 19.11
C LEU A 270 -17.71 -12.59 17.81
N SER A 271 -17.31 -11.32 17.87
CA SER A 271 -17.04 -10.52 16.66
C SER A 271 -15.88 -11.02 15.83
N CYS A 272 -14.92 -11.74 16.42
CA CYS A 272 -13.80 -12.33 15.69
C CYS A 272 -14.25 -13.55 14.85
N PRO A 273 -14.14 -13.49 13.51
CA PRO A 273 -14.60 -14.59 12.64
C PRO A 273 -13.71 -15.84 12.71
N TYR A 274 -12.45 -15.69 13.18
CA TYR A 274 -11.51 -16.80 13.34
C TYR A 274 -11.71 -17.55 14.66
N CYS A 275 -11.91 -16.83 15.77
CA CYS A 275 -12.11 -17.44 17.09
C CYS A 275 -13.55 -17.93 17.30
N GLN A 276 -14.53 -17.30 16.66
CA GLN A 276 -15.96 -17.59 16.79
C GLN A 276 -16.43 -17.65 18.26
N ASP A 277 -17.20 -18.67 18.63
CA ASP A 277 -17.69 -18.97 19.98
C ASP A 277 -16.60 -19.50 20.92
N ASN A 278 -15.52 -20.05 20.36
CA ASN A 278 -14.32 -20.48 21.09
C ASN A 278 -13.42 -19.28 21.44
N THR A 279 -13.96 -18.37 22.26
CA THR A 279 -13.26 -17.16 22.71
C THR A 279 -13.45 -16.91 24.20
N ASP A 280 -12.37 -16.49 24.86
CA ASP A 280 -12.35 -16.05 26.26
C ASP A 280 -12.75 -14.57 26.41
N ALA A 281 -13.12 -13.89 25.31
CA ALA A 281 -13.56 -12.51 25.35
C ALA A 281 -14.75 -12.36 26.31
N PHE A 282 -14.85 -11.21 26.99
CA PHE A 282 -15.88 -10.96 28.00
C PHE A 282 -16.31 -9.50 28.00
N GLN A 283 -17.41 -9.18 28.68
CA GLN A 283 -17.86 -7.79 28.82
C GLN A 283 -17.33 -7.18 30.12
N LEU A 284 -16.71 -6.01 30.03
CA LEU A 284 -16.26 -5.25 31.19
C LEU A 284 -17.46 -4.79 32.03
N LYS A 285 -17.35 -4.90 33.36
CA LYS A 285 -18.43 -4.63 34.31
C LYS A 285 -18.77 -3.14 34.40
N HIS A 286 -17.76 -2.28 34.47
CA HIS A 286 -17.89 -0.83 34.54
C HIS A 286 -17.81 -0.19 33.15
N GLY A 287 -16.87 -0.65 32.32
CA GLY A 287 -16.67 -0.17 30.95
C GLY A 287 -17.78 -0.53 29.97
N ARG A 288 -18.51 -1.64 30.21
CA ARG A 288 -19.61 -2.19 29.38
C ARG A 288 -19.23 -2.55 27.94
N LYS A 289 -17.95 -2.48 27.58
CA LYS A 289 -17.41 -2.89 26.28
C LYS A 289 -16.96 -4.34 26.34
N THR A 290 -17.03 -5.00 25.20
CA THR A 290 -16.38 -6.30 25.01
C THR A 290 -14.86 -6.12 25.03
N CYS A 291 -14.18 -7.06 25.66
CA CYS A 291 -12.76 -7.03 25.94
C CYS A 291 -12.13 -8.39 25.60
N TRP A 292 -10.97 -8.35 24.96
CA TRP A 292 -10.15 -9.50 24.55
C TRP A 292 -8.84 -9.58 25.35
N PHE A 293 -8.84 -9.00 26.55
CA PHE A 293 -7.72 -9.12 27.48
C PHE A 293 -7.55 -10.57 27.92
N ASP A 294 -6.30 -11.03 27.95
CA ASP A 294 -5.89 -12.38 28.33
C ASP A 294 -6.46 -13.48 27.42
N CYS A 295 -6.73 -13.13 26.16
CA CYS A 295 -7.17 -14.06 25.11
C CYS A 295 -5.99 -14.58 24.25
N HIS A 296 -4.79 -14.01 24.40
CA HIS A 296 -3.65 -14.26 23.51
C HIS A 296 -2.69 -15.33 24.02
N ARG A 297 -2.66 -15.62 25.33
CA ARG A 297 -1.78 -16.66 25.92
C ARG A 297 -1.96 -18.05 25.31
N ARG A 298 -3.18 -18.36 24.84
CA ARG A 298 -3.48 -19.63 24.17
C ARG A 298 -2.75 -19.81 22.83
N PHE A 299 -2.16 -18.75 22.26
CA PHE A 299 -1.37 -18.79 21.03
C PHE A 299 0.13 -19.00 21.26
N LEU A 300 0.59 -18.96 22.51
CA LEU A 300 1.99 -19.24 22.86
C LEU A 300 2.29 -20.74 22.84
N PRO A 301 3.54 -21.21 22.77
CA PRO A 301 3.87 -22.62 22.98
C PRO A 301 3.33 -23.15 24.33
N PRO A 302 2.89 -24.44 24.42
CA PRO A 302 2.29 -25.00 25.65
C PRO A 302 3.15 -24.90 26.91
N ASP A 303 4.47 -24.93 26.75
CA ASP A 303 5.48 -24.84 27.80
C ASP A 303 5.90 -23.39 28.13
N HIS A 304 5.43 -22.41 27.37
CA HIS A 304 5.79 -21.01 27.55
C HIS A 304 5.41 -20.51 28.97
N PRO A 305 6.33 -19.86 29.73
CA PRO A 305 6.09 -19.47 31.12
C PRO A 305 4.83 -18.61 31.36
N TYR A 306 4.47 -17.75 30.40
CA TYR A 306 3.30 -16.88 30.52
C TYR A 306 1.97 -17.63 30.67
N ARG A 307 1.85 -18.84 30.09
CA ARG A 307 0.66 -19.70 30.24
C ARG A 307 0.41 -20.11 31.70
N ARG A 308 1.47 -20.23 32.50
CA ARG A 308 1.42 -20.66 33.92
C ARG A 308 1.38 -19.49 34.91
N SER A 309 1.60 -18.26 34.43
CA SER A 309 1.59 -17.06 35.27
C SER A 309 0.19 -16.79 35.83
N ARG A 310 0.12 -16.50 37.14
CA ARG A 310 -1.13 -16.22 37.85
C ARG A 310 -1.35 -14.74 38.17
N ASN A 311 -0.33 -13.90 37.94
CA ASN A 311 -0.32 -12.51 38.42
C ASN A 311 -0.08 -11.48 37.31
N LEU A 312 0.50 -11.87 36.18
CA LEU A 312 0.86 -10.93 35.10
C LEU A 312 -0.34 -10.52 34.21
N PHE A 313 -1.38 -11.36 34.15
CA PHE A 313 -2.55 -11.22 33.29
C PHE A 313 -3.82 -11.18 34.16
N THR A 314 -4.85 -11.99 33.84
CA THR A 314 -5.98 -12.20 34.75
C THR A 314 -5.51 -12.87 36.03
N LYS A 315 -5.84 -12.27 37.17
CA LYS A 315 -5.42 -12.76 38.49
C LYS A 315 -5.93 -14.17 38.74
N ASN A 316 -5.06 -15.02 39.26
CA ASN A 316 -5.32 -16.42 39.58
C ASN A 316 -5.65 -17.35 38.39
N LYS A 317 -5.57 -16.89 37.12
CA LYS A 317 -5.87 -17.70 35.92
C LYS A 317 -4.60 -18.28 35.28
N ARG A 318 -4.61 -19.59 35.03
CA ARG A 318 -3.66 -20.28 34.13
C ARG A 318 -4.38 -20.66 32.84
N VAL A 319 -3.64 -20.73 31.73
CA VAL A 319 -4.20 -21.04 30.40
C VAL A 319 -3.50 -22.28 29.86
N PHE A 320 -4.25 -23.34 29.62
CA PHE A 320 -3.76 -24.59 29.03
C PHE A 320 -4.33 -24.84 27.64
N ASP A 321 -5.39 -24.13 27.28
CA ASP A 321 -6.07 -24.28 26.00
C ASP A 321 -5.15 -23.93 24.82
N SER A 322 -5.35 -24.63 23.72
CA SER A 322 -4.70 -24.33 22.44
C SER A 322 -5.53 -23.30 21.66
N PRO A 323 -4.98 -22.66 20.61
CA PRO A 323 -5.77 -21.80 19.73
C PRO A 323 -6.96 -22.55 19.13
N THR A 324 -8.01 -21.81 18.78
CA THR A 324 -9.14 -22.37 18.04
C THR A 324 -8.65 -22.93 16.69
N PRO A 325 -8.99 -24.18 16.32
CA PRO A 325 -8.71 -24.70 15.00
C PRO A 325 -9.40 -23.87 13.91
N GLU A 326 -8.76 -23.73 12.75
CA GLU A 326 -9.39 -23.10 11.60
C GLU A 326 -10.55 -23.95 11.08
N ILE A 327 -11.69 -23.31 10.85
CA ILE A 327 -12.91 -23.97 10.38
C ILE A 327 -12.93 -23.92 8.85
N CYS A 328 -13.03 -25.09 8.22
CA CYS A 328 -13.05 -25.18 6.76
C CYS A 328 -14.38 -24.65 6.18
N GLY A 329 -14.41 -24.29 4.90
CA GLY A 329 -15.61 -23.70 4.32
C GLY A 329 -16.81 -24.67 4.26
N ALA A 330 -16.58 -25.99 4.21
CA ALA A 330 -17.65 -26.98 4.31
C ALA A 330 -18.33 -26.99 5.69
N ASP A 331 -17.54 -26.85 6.76
CA ASP A 331 -18.06 -26.76 8.13
C ASP A 331 -18.78 -25.43 8.36
N LEU A 332 -18.28 -24.31 7.82
CA LEU A 332 -19.00 -23.03 7.87
C LEU A 332 -20.33 -23.08 7.13
N LEU A 333 -20.39 -23.77 5.97
CA LEU A 333 -21.63 -23.99 5.25
C LEU A 333 -22.63 -24.83 6.06
N THR A 334 -22.11 -25.80 6.82
CA THR A 334 -22.89 -26.63 7.75
C THR A 334 -23.43 -25.77 8.90
N GLN A 335 -22.62 -24.91 9.51
CA GLN A 335 -23.08 -23.95 10.53
C GLN A 335 -24.21 -23.05 10.01
N LEU A 336 -24.06 -22.48 8.81
CA LEU A 336 -25.08 -21.61 8.21
C LEU A 336 -26.43 -22.33 8.04
N ARG A 337 -26.40 -23.61 7.67
CA ARG A 337 -27.59 -24.45 7.60
C ARG A 337 -28.17 -24.69 8.99
N ASP A 338 -27.34 -25.11 9.94
CA ASP A 338 -27.78 -25.54 11.27
C ASP A 338 -28.36 -24.39 12.09
N PHE A 339 -27.83 -23.17 11.92
CA PHE A 339 -28.38 -21.97 12.54
C PHE A 339 -29.55 -21.35 11.76
N GLY A 340 -29.94 -21.89 10.60
CA GLY A 340 -31.05 -21.34 9.82
C GLY A 340 -30.77 -19.96 9.22
N ALA A 341 -29.52 -19.71 8.81
CA ALA A 341 -29.14 -18.43 8.21
C ALA A 341 -29.64 -18.33 6.75
N ASP A 342 -30.73 -17.59 6.53
CA ASP A 342 -31.31 -17.42 5.20
C ASP A 342 -30.48 -16.52 4.27
N ARG A 343 -30.61 -16.78 2.96
CA ARG A 343 -30.07 -15.92 1.90
C ARG A 343 -30.90 -14.65 1.80
N THR A 344 -30.24 -13.50 1.86
CA THR A 344 -30.91 -12.18 1.80
C THR A 344 -31.81 -12.00 0.56
N PRO A 345 -31.43 -12.40 -0.66
CA PRO A 345 -32.30 -12.28 -1.84
C PRO A 345 -33.62 -13.06 -1.75
N ASP A 346 -33.68 -14.11 -0.91
CA ASP A 346 -34.84 -15.00 -0.78
C ASP A 346 -35.85 -14.46 0.26
N VAL A 347 -35.39 -13.72 1.26
CA VAL A 347 -36.21 -13.18 2.37
C VAL A 347 -36.43 -11.66 2.32
N GLY A 348 -35.75 -10.97 1.40
CA GLY A 348 -35.83 -9.53 1.19
C GLY A 348 -34.84 -8.72 2.06
N GLY A 349 -34.13 -7.77 1.45
CA GLY A 349 -33.05 -7.00 2.09
C GLY A 349 -33.43 -6.16 3.32
N HIS A 350 -34.67 -5.68 3.39
CA HIS A 350 -35.19 -4.87 4.50
C HIS A 350 -35.70 -5.70 5.68
N VAL A 351 -36.09 -6.96 5.44
CA VAL A 351 -36.81 -7.75 6.45
C VAL A 351 -35.81 -8.33 7.45
N ARG A 352 -35.97 -7.97 8.72
CA ARG A 352 -35.20 -8.55 9.83
C ARG A 352 -35.90 -9.81 10.30
N TYR A 353 -35.61 -10.94 9.67
CA TYR A 353 -35.76 -12.21 10.37
C TYR A 353 -34.52 -12.37 11.26
N PRO A 354 -34.65 -12.33 12.60
CA PRO A 354 -33.55 -12.64 13.48
C PRO A 354 -33.20 -14.11 13.28
N VAL A 355 -31.91 -14.38 13.05
CA VAL A 355 -31.39 -15.73 13.21
C VAL A 355 -31.31 -15.97 14.72
N ASP A 356 -31.81 -17.11 15.20
CA ASP A 356 -31.87 -17.40 16.63
C ASP A 356 -30.45 -17.48 17.24
N ALA A 357 -30.29 -17.10 18.50
CA ALA A 357 -29.03 -17.17 19.25
C ALA A 357 -27.82 -16.37 18.70
N VAL A 358 -28.05 -15.40 17.79
CA VAL A 358 -27.02 -14.45 17.34
C VAL A 358 -26.50 -13.60 18.51
N GLY A 359 -25.18 -13.54 18.65
CA GLY A 359 -24.49 -12.85 19.75
C GLY A 359 -24.31 -13.72 21.00
N GLU A 360 -24.95 -14.88 21.06
CA GLU A 360 -24.89 -15.81 22.19
C GLU A 360 -24.10 -17.09 21.83
N LEU A 361 -24.55 -17.82 20.81
CA LEU A 361 -23.94 -19.07 20.33
C LEU A 361 -23.12 -18.88 19.05
N HIS A 362 -23.51 -17.94 18.18
CA HIS A 362 -22.80 -17.63 16.95
C HIS A 362 -23.03 -16.17 16.54
N ASN A 363 -22.39 -15.70 15.48
CA ASN A 363 -22.57 -14.34 14.96
C ASN A 363 -23.09 -14.27 13.52
N TRP A 364 -23.46 -15.39 12.90
CA TRP A 364 -24.16 -15.42 11.61
C TRP A 364 -25.53 -14.73 11.64
N HIS A 365 -25.71 -13.64 10.91
CA HIS A 365 -27.01 -12.95 10.77
C HIS A 365 -27.66 -13.12 9.39
N LYS A 366 -26.94 -13.74 8.45
CA LYS A 366 -27.42 -14.16 7.12
C LYS A 366 -26.45 -15.16 6.49
N LYS A 367 -26.93 -15.90 5.49
CA LYS A 367 -26.06 -16.56 4.51
C LYS A 367 -25.76 -15.57 3.38
N SER A 368 -24.49 -15.20 3.27
CA SER A 368 -24.01 -14.32 2.20
C SER A 368 -24.25 -14.92 0.80
N ILE A 369 -24.53 -14.05 -0.17
CA ILE A 369 -24.72 -14.44 -1.57
C ILE A 369 -23.45 -15.04 -2.20
N PHE A 370 -22.26 -14.79 -1.66
CA PHE A 370 -21.03 -15.41 -2.17
C PHE A 370 -21.02 -16.93 -2.06
N TRP A 371 -21.80 -17.51 -1.13
CA TRP A 371 -21.96 -18.97 -1.01
C TRP A 371 -22.72 -19.60 -2.19
N ASP A 372 -23.26 -18.80 -3.10
CA ASP A 372 -23.84 -19.28 -4.37
C ASP A 372 -22.78 -19.53 -5.45
N LEU A 373 -21.54 -19.10 -5.22
CA LEU A 373 -20.41 -19.44 -6.09
C LEU A 373 -19.92 -20.85 -5.72
N PRO A 374 -19.90 -21.82 -6.66
CA PRO A 374 -19.62 -23.23 -6.37
C PRO A 374 -18.29 -23.48 -5.65
N TYR A 375 -17.30 -22.65 -5.91
CA TYR A 375 -15.93 -22.75 -5.39
C TYR A 375 -15.71 -22.00 -4.07
N TRP A 376 -16.68 -21.21 -3.58
CA TRP A 376 -16.47 -20.33 -2.41
C TRP A 376 -16.17 -21.09 -1.11
N LYS A 377 -16.74 -22.29 -0.99
CA LYS A 377 -16.52 -23.21 0.13
C LYS A 377 -15.08 -23.73 0.20
N ASP A 378 -14.35 -23.72 -0.92
CA ASP A 378 -13.00 -24.28 -1.01
C ASP A 378 -11.91 -23.20 -0.83
N HIS A 379 -12.28 -21.92 -0.77
CA HIS A 379 -11.31 -20.87 -0.46
C HIS A 379 -10.75 -21.01 0.96
N LEU A 380 -9.43 -20.90 1.11
CA LEU A 380 -8.81 -20.80 2.44
C LEU A 380 -9.01 -19.42 3.07
N LEU A 381 -9.14 -18.38 2.24
CA LEU A 381 -9.35 -16.99 2.64
C LEU A 381 -10.48 -16.41 1.79
N ARG A 382 -11.61 -16.06 2.43
CA ARG A 382 -12.82 -15.53 1.78
C ARG A 382 -12.97 -14.02 1.92
N HIS A 383 -12.71 -13.52 3.13
CA HIS A 383 -12.87 -12.13 3.50
C HIS A 383 -11.63 -11.68 4.26
N ASN A 384 -11.00 -10.59 3.83
CA ASN A 384 -9.75 -10.11 4.39
C ASN A 384 -10.00 -9.21 5.60
N LEU A 385 -9.12 -9.30 6.60
CA LEU A 385 -8.98 -8.29 7.64
C LEU A 385 -8.24 -7.08 7.07
N ASP A 386 -8.87 -5.91 7.17
CA ASP A 386 -8.25 -4.68 6.69
C ASP A 386 -7.18 -4.16 7.64
N VAL A 387 -5.93 -4.47 7.30
CA VAL A 387 -4.73 -4.04 8.04
C VAL A 387 -4.69 -2.52 8.20
N MET A 388 -5.15 -1.75 7.20
CA MET A 388 -5.11 -0.28 7.27
C MET A 388 -5.97 0.23 8.43
N HIS A 389 -7.24 -0.19 8.49
CA HIS A 389 -8.12 0.24 9.56
C HIS A 389 -7.73 -0.38 10.90
N ILE A 390 -7.28 -1.64 10.94
CA ILE A 390 -6.85 -2.30 12.19
C ILE A 390 -5.65 -1.56 12.80
N GLU A 391 -4.58 -1.33 12.03
CA GLU A 391 -3.37 -0.66 12.51
C GLU A 391 -3.68 0.79 12.91
N LYS A 392 -4.55 1.50 12.17
CA LYS A 392 -4.99 2.84 12.56
C LYS A 392 -5.73 2.85 13.89
N ASN A 393 -6.68 1.94 14.10
CA ASN A 393 -7.42 1.85 15.37
C ASN A 393 -6.49 1.51 16.54
N PHE A 394 -5.55 0.58 16.32
CA PHE A 394 -4.53 0.23 17.28
C PHE A 394 -3.66 1.45 17.65
N PHE A 395 -3.15 2.16 16.65
CA PHE A 395 -2.36 3.37 16.83
C PHE A 395 -3.14 4.44 17.61
N ASP A 396 -4.40 4.72 17.21
CA ASP A 396 -5.24 5.70 17.87
C ASP A 396 -5.46 5.32 19.34
N ASN A 397 -5.78 4.06 19.63
CA ASN A 397 -5.99 3.58 21.01
C ASN A 397 -4.70 3.67 21.84
N LEU A 398 -3.55 3.36 21.25
CA LEU A 398 -2.23 3.46 21.88
C LEU A 398 -1.90 4.92 22.22
N MET A 399 -1.92 5.81 21.22
CA MET A 399 -1.59 7.22 21.40
C MET A 399 -2.55 7.93 22.34
N ASN A 400 -3.87 7.67 22.23
CA ASN A 400 -4.85 8.26 23.14
C ASN A 400 -4.63 7.82 24.60
N THR A 401 -4.12 6.61 24.82
CA THR A 401 -3.83 6.07 26.15
C THR A 401 -2.54 6.65 26.72
N ILE A 402 -1.46 6.69 25.93
CA ILE A 402 -0.16 7.24 26.33
C ILE A 402 -0.26 8.75 26.61
N LEU A 403 -0.97 9.49 25.76
CA LEU A 403 -1.17 10.95 25.90
C LEU A 403 -2.30 11.30 26.88
N ASN A 404 -3.04 10.32 27.40
CA ASN A 404 -4.20 10.53 28.28
C ASN A 404 -5.24 11.49 27.68
N VAL A 405 -5.63 11.26 26.43
CA VAL A 405 -6.60 12.11 25.72
C VAL A 405 -8.00 11.95 26.32
N GLN A 406 -8.58 13.05 26.79
CA GLN A 406 -9.87 13.03 27.48
C GLN A 406 -10.97 12.41 26.59
N GLY A 407 -11.76 11.50 27.17
CA GLY A 407 -12.86 10.81 26.47
C GLY A 407 -12.44 9.73 25.47
N LYS A 408 -11.16 9.64 25.11
CA LYS A 408 -10.63 8.64 24.16
C LYS A 408 -9.64 7.66 24.78
N THR A 409 -8.96 8.05 25.86
CA THR A 409 -8.04 7.16 26.58
C THR A 409 -8.74 5.86 27.01
N LYS A 410 -8.06 4.73 26.78
CA LYS A 410 -8.51 3.44 27.32
C LYS A 410 -8.29 3.40 28.83
N ASP A 411 -7.40 4.22 29.35
CA ASP A 411 -7.08 4.29 30.76
C ASP A 411 -7.91 5.34 31.54
N ASN A 412 -9.20 5.07 31.70
CA ASN A 412 -10.14 5.93 32.43
C ASN A 412 -10.62 5.29 33.74
N LEU A 413 -11.35 6.05 34.57
CA LEU A 413 -11.84 5.59 35.88
C LEU A 413 -12.61 4.26 35.80
N LYS A 414 -13.47 4.07 34.80
CA LYS A 414 -14.21 2.79 34.62
C LYS A 414 -13.24 1.64 34.37
N SER A 415 -12.25 1.85 33.51
CA SER A 415 -11.20 0.87 33.26
C SER A 415 -10.39 0.52 34.51
N ARG A 416 -10.15 1.49 35.40
CA ARG A 416 -9.43 1.27 36.66
C ARG A 416 -10.25 0.48 37.67
N LEU A 417 -11.56 0.71 37.73
CA LEU A 417 -12.47 -0.08 38.54
C LEU A 417 -12.58 -1.52 38.03
N ASP A 418 -12.68 -1.72 36.71
CA ASP A 418 -12.65 -3.05 36.10
C ASP A 418 -11.33 -3.79 36.40
N LEU A 419 -10.21 -3.07 36.41
CA LEU A 419 -8.88 -3.64 36.62
C LEU A 419 -8.75 -4.31 38.00
N VAL A 420 -9.38 -3.77 39.06
CA VAL A 420 -9.36 -4.37 40.41
C VAL A 420 -9.97 -5.78 40.41
N ASP A 421 -11.03 -5.99 39.62
CA ASP A 421 -11.73 -7.26 39.52
C ASP A 421 -10.95 -8.27 38.64
N ILE A 422 -10.11 -7.81 37.71
CA ILE A 422 -9.49 -8.64 36.66
C ILE A 422 -8.01 -8.94 36.93
N CYS A 423 -7.21 -7.95 37.32
CA CYS A 423 -5.75 -8.02 37.36
C CYS A 423 -5.18 -7.99 38.78
N ALA A 424 -3.95 -8.46 38.96
CA ALA A 424 -3.19 -8.32 40.20
C ALA A 424 -2.17 -7.16 40.08
N ARG A 425 -2.67 -5.92 39.89
CA ARG A 425 -1.86 -4.70 39.67
C ARG A 425 -2.28 -3.59 40.63
N SER A 426 -1.99 -3.77 41.92
CA SER A 426 -2.39 -2.84 42.98
C SER A 426 -1.86 -1.43 42.77
N GLU A 427 -0.71 -1.29 42.12
CA GLU A 427 -0.10 -0.03 41.70
C GLU A 427 -0.93 0.76 40.70
N LEU A 428 -1.98 0.16 40.12
CA LEU A 428 -2.93 0.81 39.22
C LEU A 428 -4.33 1.00 39.83
N HIS A 429 -4.57 0.54 41.06
CA HIS A 429 -5.89 0.62 41.70
C HIS A 429 -6.24 2.07 42.09
N VAL A 430 -7.54 2.38 42.05
CA VAL A 430 -8.06 3.66 42.52
C VAL A 430 -7.98 3.71 44.05
N ASP A 431 -7.56 4.85 44.62
CA ASP A 431 -7.54 5.05 46.07
C ASP A 431 -8.95 5.32 46.65
N GLU A 432 -9.04 5.43 47.97
CA GLU A 432 -10.30 5.71 48.70
C GLU A 432 -10.95 7.04 48.30
N ASN A 433 -10.16 7.98 47.76
CA ASN A 433 -10.62 9.29 47.31
C ASN A 433 -11.02 9.30 45.81
N GLY A 434 -11.02 8.15 45.15
CA GLY A 434 -11.38 8.03 43.74
C GLY A 434 -10.28 8.46 42.77
N ARG A 435 -9.03 8.64 43.23
CA ARG A 435 -7.89 9.03 42.40
C ARG A 435 -7.11 7.80 41.94
N ALA A 436 -6.83 7.73 40.64
CA ALA A 436 -5.99 6.68 40.07
C ALA A 436 -4.52 7.13 40.05
N PRO A 437 -3.57 6.28 40.47
CA PRO A 437 -2.15 6.57 40.41
C PRO A 437 -1.66 6.70 38.96
N PHE A 438 -0.59 7.47 38.78
CA PHE A 438 0.02 7.70 37.48
C PHE A 438 0.63 6.39 36.94
N PRO A 439 0.18 5.88 35.78
CA PRO A 439 0.70 4.62 35.25
C PRO A 439 2.02 4.79 34.52
N ILE A 440 2.84 3.74 34.50
CA ILE A 440 4.15 3.71 33.83
C ILE A 440 4.10 3.88 32.30
N TYR A 441 2.93 3.72 31.67
CA TYR A 441 2.74 3.79 30.21
C TYR A 441 2.20 5.13 29.72
N ARG A 442 2.04 6.12 30.60
CA ARG A 442 1.53 7.44 30.27
C ARG A 442 2.66 8.46 30.32
N LEU A 443 2.67 9.40 29.38
CA LEU A 443 3.56 10.55 29.45
C LEU A 443 3.03 11.56 30.46
N ASP A 444 3.93 12.09 31.29
CA ASP A 444 3.63 13.22 32.14
C ASP A 444 3.57 14.51 31.30
N ALA A 445 3.43 15.68 31.94
CA ALA A 445 3.32 16.93 31.22
C ALA A 445 4.60 17.24 30.42
N GLU A 446 5.77 17.09 31.05
CA GLU A 446 7.06 17.40 30.44
C GLU A 446 7.41 16.44 29.31
N GLY A 447 7.21 15.13 29.50
CA GLY A 447 7.45 14.12 28.47
C GLY A 447 6.50 14.28 27.28
N LYS A 448 5.27 14.73 27.52
CA LYS A 448 4.31 15.07 26.44
C LYS A 448 4.77 16.30 25.66
N ASP A 449 5.22 17.35 26.33
CA ASP A 449 5.73 18.55 25.66
C ASP A 449 7.00 18.23 24.86
N ALA A 450 7.94 17.46 25.42
CA ALA A 450 9.14 16.99 24.73
C ALA A 450 8.80 16.16 23.49
N PHE A 451 7.81 15.26 23.59
CA PHE A 451 7.35 14.46 22.45
C PHE A 451 6.75 15.35 21.33
N PHE A 452 5.92 16.33 21.68
CA PHE A 452 5.33 17.23 20.69
C PHE A 452 6.32 18.23 20.11
N ASP A 453 7.30 18.68 20.88
CA ASP A 453 8.43 19.47 20.40
C ASP A 453 9.25 18.69 19.37
N TRP A 454 9.58 17.44 19.68
CA TRP A 454 10.29 16.55 18.76
C TRP A 454 9.51 16.35 17.45
N ILE A 455 8.21 16.03 17.52
CA ILE A 455 7.36 15.89 16.32
C ILE A 455 7.30 17.20 15.51
N SER A 456 7.27 18.34 16.17
CA SER A 456 7.10 19.65 15.51
C SER A 456 8.38 20.21 14.90
N ASN A 457 9.53 19.89 15.51
CA ASN A 457 10.81 20.56 15.24
C ASN A 457 11.84 19.65 14.57
N ASP A 458 11.81 18.35 14.84
CA ASP A 458 12.85 17.42 14.41
C ASP A 458 12.33 16.35 13.41
N VAL A 459 11.04 16.06 13.42
CA VAL A 459 10.45 15.05 12.53
C VAL A 459 10.10 15.64 11.17
N GLU A 460 11.01 15.43 10.22
CA GLU A 460 10.83 15.75 8.80
C GLU A 460 10.88 14.47 7.96
N PHE A 461 9.99 14.35 6.97
CA PHE A 461 9.99 13.24 6.01
C PHE A 461 10.41 13.72 4.61
N PRO A 462 10.88 12.83 3.72
CA PRO A 462 11.07 13.15 2.32
C PRO A 462 9.81 13.68 1.65
N ASP A 463 9.99 14.51 0.62
CA ASP A 463 8.90 15.06 -0.19
C ASP A 463 8.02 13.92 -0.76
N GLY A 464 6.71 13.99 -0.48
CA GLY A 464 5.74 12.99 -0.92
C GLY A 464 5.62 11.73 -0.05
N TYR A 465 6.39 11.59 1.05
CA TYR A 465 6.35 10.40 1.90
C TYR A 465 5.21 10.40 2.93
N ALA A 466 5.05 11.49 3.69
CA ALA A 466 4.00 11.66 4.71
C ALA A 466 3.46 13.09 4.71
N SER A 467 2.35 13.35 5.42
CA SER A 467 1.93 14.74 5.65
C SER A 467 2.85 15.44 6.66
N ASN A 468 2.78 16.77 6.71
CA ASN A 468 3.50 17.54 7.72
C ASN A 468 2.86 17.32 9.11
N LEU A 469 3.46 16.43 9.90
CA LEU A 469 2.94 16.01 11.20
C LEU A 469 2.86 17.15 12.22
N ARG A 470 3.68 18.21 12.07
CA ARG A 470 3.58 19.42 12.90
C ARG A 470 2.19 20.03 12.89
N ASN A 471 1.53 20.01 11.73
CA ASN A 471 0.18 20.57 11.58
C ASN A 471 -0.90 19.70 12.25
N CYS A 472 -0.53 18.49 12.68
CA CYS A 472 -1.42 17.58 13.37
C CYS A 472 -1.30 17.65 14.89
N VAL A 473 -0.33 18.40 15.43
CA VAL A 473 -0.14 18.56 16.88
C VAL A 473 -1.07 19.64 17.42
N ASP A 474 -1.95 19.26 18.34
CA ASP A 474 -2.77 20.18 19.13
C ASP A 474 -2.22 20.25 20.56
N ARG A 475 -1.45 21.30 20.83
CA ARG A 475 -0.82 21.51 22.14
C ARG A 475 -1.82 21.89 23.23
N ASN A 476 -2.89 22.59 22.87
CA ASN A 476 -3.88 23.04 23.84
C ASN A 476 -4.64 21.85 24.43
N GLU A 477 -5.00 20.88 23.58
CA GLU A 477 -5.68 19.66 23.99
C GLU A 477 -4.72 18.49 24.26
N GLY A 478 -3.42 18.67 24.03
CA GLY A 478 -2.38 17.66 24.26
C GLY A 478 -2.59 16.36 23.46
N LYS A 479 -3.02 16.48 22.20
CA LYS A 479 -3.43 15.36 21.34
C LYS A 479 -3.05 15.58 19.88
N PHE A 480 -3.22 14.56 19.05
CA PHE A 480 -3.18 14.72 17.60
C PHE A 480 -4.57 15.03 17.01
N MET A 481 -4.59 15.87 15.97
CA MET A 481 -5.78 16.25 15.20
C MET A 481 -5.48 16.17 13.70
N GLY A 482 -6.41 15.64 12.91
CA GLY A 482 -6.32 15.68 11.45
C GLY A 482 -5.34 14.68 10.81
N LEU A 483 -4.78 13.72 11.58
CA LEU A 483 -4.00 12.61 11.03
C LEU A 483 -4.85 11.78 10.05
N LYS A 484 -4.27 11.48 8.88
CA LYS A 484 -4.83 10.50 7.95
C LYS A 484 -4.37 9.10 8.34
N SER A 485 -5.05 8.06 7.86
CA SER A 485 -4.65 6.67 8.09
C SER A 485 -3.17 6.42 7.73
N HIS A 486 -2.71 7.01 6.61
CA HIS A 486 -1.32 6.89 6.16
C HIS A 486 -0.33 7.51 7.14
N ASP A 487 -0.69 8.64 7.76
CA ASP A 487 0.16 9.29 8.78
C ASP A 487 0.27 8.42 10.03
N CYS A 488 -0.85 7.79 10.45
CA CYS A 488 -0.85 6.84 11.56
C CYS A 488 0.09 5.65 11.31
N HIS A 489 0.09 5.07 10.10
CA HIS A 489 1.02 3.98 9.76
C HIS A 489 2.47 4.43 9.73
N VAL A 490 2.74 5.61 9.17
CA VAL A 490 4.10 6.14 9.16
C VAL A 490 4.60 6.32 10.60
N MET A 491 3.78 6.87 11.49
CA MET A 491 4.15 6.99 12.90
C MET A 491 4.34 5.61 13.55
N MET A 492 3.38 4.70 13.39
CA MET A 492 3.40 3.35 13.96
C MET A 492 4.64 2.58 13.52
N GLN A 493 4.96 2.56 12.22
CA GLN A 493 6.02 1.71 11.67
C GLN A 493 7.40 2.36 11.68
N ARG A 494 7.49 3.69 11.62
CA ARG A 494 8.75 4.41 11.42
C ARG A 494 9.20 5.23 12.63
N LEU A 495 8.29 5.71 13.47
CA LEU A 495 8.66 6.56 14.63
C LEU A 495 8.56 5.80 15.96
N LEU A 496 7.45 5.10 16.21
CA LEU A 496 7.23 4.40 17.48
C LEU A 496 8.26 3.32 17.85
N PRO A 497 9.00 2.69 16.90
CA PRO A 497 10.11 1.80 17.26
C PRO A 497 11.20 2.44 18.14
N PHE A 498 11.33 3.77 18.16
CA PHE A 498 12.33 4.46 18.98
C PHE A 498 11.82 5.74 19.69
N ALA A 499 10.67 6.28 19.30
CA ALA A 499 10.17 7.58 19.78
C ALA A 499 10.00 7.65 21.30
N PHE A 500 9.64 6.54 21.94
CA PHE A 500 9.40 6.50 23.39
C PHE A 500 10.59 5.99 24.22
N LYS A 501 11.74 5.73 23.60
CA LYS A 501 12.89 5.12 24.27
C LYS A 501 13.39 5.90 25.48
N GLU A 502 13.46 7.22 25.36
CA GLU A 502 13.90 8.13 26.42
C GLU A 502 12.71 8.71 27.22
N LEU A 503 11.47 8.39 26.84
CA LEU A 503 10.25 8.98 27.43
C LEU A 503 9.45 8.02 28.32
N LEU A 504 9.60 6.71 28.12
CA LEU A 504 8.88 5.68 28.85
C LEU A 504 9.86 4.63 29.38
N PRO A 505 9.53 3.93 30.49
CA PRO A 505 10.33 2.82 30.98
C PRO A 505 10.60 1.77 29.89
N ARG A 506 11.80 1.19 29.92
CA ARG A 506 12.31 0.28 28.90
C ARG A 506 11.30 -0.82 28.51
N ASN A 507 10.66 -1.45 29.49
CA ASN A 507 9.69 -2.53 29.25
C ASN A 507 8.43 -2.06 28.50
N VAL A 508 8.01 -0.80 28.70
CA VAL A 508 6.88 -0.19 27.98
C VAL A 508 7.30 0.16 26.56
N HIS A 509 8.45 0.81 26.41
CA HIS A 509 9.00 1.15 25.11
C HIS A 509 9.21 -0.10 24.24
N GLU A 510 9.85 -1.15 24.76
CA GLU A 510 10.10 -2.40 24.03
C GLU A 510 8.79 -3.10 23.60
N ALA A 511 7.72 -3.02 24.39
CA ALA A 511 6.42 -3.57 24.00
C ALA A 511 5.78 -2.77 22.84
N ILE A 512 5.87 -1.44 22.89
CA ILE A 512 5.39 -0.56 21.81
C ILE A 512 6.24 -0.73 20.54
N ALA A 513 7.55 -0.79 20.68
CA ALA A 513 8.48 -1.01 19.59
C ALA A 513 8.27 -2.39 18.94
N GLY A 514 7.97 -3.42 19.73
CA GLY A 514 7.66 -4.76 19.25
C GLY A 514 6.43 -4.79 18.33
N ILE A 515 5.30 -4.19 18.76
CA ILE A 515 4.10 -4.13 17.90
C ILE A 515 4.31 -3.25 16.66
N SER A 516 5.09 -2.18 16.81
CA SER A 516 5.48 -1.28 15.72
C SER A 516 6.31 -2.00 14.65
N ALA A 517 7.31 -2.79 15.07
CA ALA A 517 8.13 -3.63 14.21
C ALA A 517 7.29 -4.72 13.53
N PHE A 518 6.36 -5.36 14.26
CA PHE A 518 5.44 -6.32 13.66
C PHE A 518 4.64 -5.73 12.49
N PHE A 519 4.02 -4.55 12.64
CA PHE A 519 3.27 -3.93 11.55
C PHE A 519 4.17 -3.53 10.39
N ARG A 520 5.39 -3.04 10.66
CA ARG A 520 6.37 -2.72 9.61
C ARG A 520 6.74 -3.97 8.80
N ASP A 521 7.05 -5.06 9.48
CA ASP A 521 7.52 -6.29 8.87
C ASP A 521 6.38 -7.03 8.15
N LEU A 522 5.16 -6.98 8.69
CA LEU A 522 3.92 -7.45 8.04
C LEU A 522 3.65 -6.73 6.71
N CYS A 523 3.98 -5.44 6.63
CA CYS A 523 3.72 -4.58 5.46
C CYS A 523 4.88 -4.54 4.44
N THR A 524 5.83 -5.48 4.54
CA THR A 524 6.90 -5.63 3.55
C THR A 524 6.34 -6.06 2.18
N ARG A 525 7.03 -5.69 1.10
CA ARG A 525 6.60 -5.99 -0.28
C ARG A 525 6.90 -7.42 -0.72
N SER A 526 7.81 -8.08 -0.01
CA SER A 526 8.26 -9.44 -0.25
C SER A 526 8.48 -10.13 1.09
N VAL A 527 8.08 -11.39 1.20
CA VAL A 527 8.20 -12.17 2.44
C VAL A 527 8.64 -13.59 2.15
N THR A 528 9.44 -14.17 3.04
CA THR A 528 9.78 -15.59 3.02
C THR A 528 8.83 -16.38 3.94
N LEU A 529 8.73 -17.69 3.73
CA LEU A 529 7.96 -18.58 4.62
C LEU A 529 8.49 -18.53 6.05
N GLU A 530 9.81 -18.48 6.24
CA GLU A 530 10.43 -18.33 7.55
C GLU A 530 10.04 -16.99 8.21
N GLY A 531 10.06 -15.89 7.45
CA GLY A 531 9.62 -14.59 7.95
C GLY A 531 8.17 -14.61 8.44
N ILE A 532 7.28 -15.32 7.73
CA ILE A 532 5.87 -15.49 8.13
C ILE A 532 5.74 -16.30 9.44
N GLU A 533 6.49 -17.39 9.59
CA GLU A 533 6.47 -18.19 10.84
C GLU A 533 7.03 -17.40 12.03
N ASN A 534 8.06 -16.59 11.79
CA ASN A 534 8.57 -15.65 12.79
C ASN A 534 7.50 -14.63 13.20
N LEU A 535 6.78 -14.04 12.23
CA LEU A 535 5.67 -13.12 12.52
C LEU A 535 4.57 -13.79 13.36
N LYS A 536 4.15 -15.02 13.01
CA LYS A 536 3.13 -15.79 13.76
C LYS A 536 3.54 -16.05 15.20
N THR A 537 4.79 -16.45 15.41
CA THR A 537 5.33 -16.75 16.75
C THR A 537 5.44 -15.46 17.57
N ASN A 538 6.01 -14.41 16.97
CA ASN A 538 6.29 -13.16 17.65
C ASN A 538 5.02 -12.40 18.04
N ILE A 539 3.97 -12.41 17.20
CA ILE A 539 2.75 -11.64 17.52
C ILE A 539 2.07 -12.10 18.80
N ALA A 540 2.07 -13.41 19.10
CA ALA A 540 1.51 -13.93 20.34
C ALA A 540 2.28 -13.40 21.57
N VAL A 541 3.62 -13.36 21.48
CA VAL A 541 4.48 -12.81 22.54
C VAL A 541 4.27 -11.30 22.69
N ILE A 542 4.22 -10.57 21.58
CA ILE A 542 4.01 -9.11 21.55
C ILE A 542 2.66 -8.75 22.19
N GLN A 543 1.58 -9.42 21.82
CA GLN A 543 0.26 -9.19 22.43
C GLN A 543 0.28 -9.44 23.93
N CYS A 544 0.88 -10.55 24.38
CA CYS A 544 1.02 -10.83 25.81
C CYS A 544 1.89 -9.79 26.54
N ASN A 545 2.92 -9.23 25.89
CA ASN A 545 3.74 -8.16 26.46
C ASN A 545 2.96 -6.85 26.62
N LEU A 546 2.09 -6.53 25.66
CA LEU A 546 1.17 -5.40 25.78
C LEU A 546 0.14 -5.64 26.89
N GLU A 547 -0.45 -6.84 26.98
CA GLU A 547 -1.42 -7.21 28.01
C GLU A 547 -0.84 -7.04 29.41
N LYS A 548 0.44 -7.37 29.61
CA LYS A 548 1.14 -7.17 30.89
C LYS A 548 1.21 -5.72 31.34
N ILE A 549 1.06 -4.75 30.43
CA ILE A 549 1.33 -3.34 30.66
C ILE A 549 0.03 -2.54 30.65
N PHE A 550 -0.73 -2.62 29.55
CA PHE A 550 -1.94 -1.83 29.34
C PHE A 550 -3.14 -2.40 30.10
N PRO A 551 -4.14 -1.56 30.43
CA PRO A 551 -5.34 -2.01 31.14
C PRO A 551 -6.23 -2.89 30.24
N PRO A 552 -7.09 -3.75 30.80
CA PRO A 552 -7.94 -4.65 30.02
C PRO A 552 -8.80 -3.96 28.94
N SER A 553 -9.29 -2.75 29.23
CA SER A 553 -10.12 -1.97 28.29
C SER A 553 -9.39 -1.52 27.02
N PHE A 554 -8.06 -1.60 26.99
CA PHE A 554 -7.25 -1.36 25.80
C PHE A 554 -7.54 -2.40 24.72
N PHE A 555 -7.78 -3.65 25.10
CA PHE A 555 -7.90 -4.80 24.20
C PHE A 555 -9.34 -4.97 23.72
N ASP A 556 -9.72 -4.23 22.68
CA ASP A 556 -10.95 -4.48 21.95
C ASP A 556 -10.71 -5.43 20.76
N VAL A 557 -11.73 -5.62 19.92
CA VAL A 557 -11.64 -6.54 18.79
C VAL A 557 -10.51 -6.14 17.83
N MET A 558 -10.24 -4.84 17.65
CA MET A 558 -9.21 -4.37 16.72
C MET A 558 -7.82 -4.78 17.20
N GLU A 559 -7.53 -4.65 18.49
CA GLU A 559 -6.28 -5.15 19.07
C GLU A 559 -6.17 -6.67 18.97
N HIS A 560 -7.29 -7.39 19.13
CA HIS A 560 -7.32 -8.84 19.02
C HIS A 560 -7.04 -9.34 17.61
N LEU A 561 -7.67 -8.74 16.59
CA LEU A 561 -7.57 -9.19 15.19
C LEU A 561 -6.13 -9.24 14.67
N VAL A 562 -5.22 -8.47 15.26
CA VAL A 562 -3.79 -8.46 14.92
C VAL A 562 -3.17 -9.86 15.03
N ILE A 563 -3.63 -10.71 15.96
CA ILE A 563 -3.12 -12.08 16.12
C ILE A 563 -3.31 -12.95 14.87
N HIS A 564 -4.27 -12.60 14.00
CA HIS A 564 -4.61 -13.34 12.79
C HIS A 564 -3.91 -12.80 11.53
N LEU A 565 -3.29 -11.62 11.58
CA LEU A 565 -2.76 -10.96 10.38
C LEU A 565 -1.59 -11.71 9.73
N ALA A 566 -0.72 -12.33 10.54
CA ALA A 566 0.38 -13.15 10.01
C ALA A 566 -0.14 -14.39 9.27
N ARG A 567 -1.28 -14.95 9.70
CA ARG A 567 -1.94 -16.05 8.98
C ARG A 567 -2.57 -15.57 7.67
N GLU A 568 -3.18 -14.39 7.64
CA GLU A 568 -3.67 -13.82 6.39
C GLU A 568 -2.55 -13.47 5.40
N LEU A 569 -1.38 -13.05 5.89
CA LEU A 569 -0.19 -12.85 5.06
C LEU A 569 0.25 -14.16 4.38
N GLU A 570 0.25 -15.28 5.09
CA GLU A 570 0.53 -16.61 4.51
C GLU A 570 -0.47 -16.99 3.41
N LEU A 571 -1.76 -16.69 3.66
CA LEU A 571 -2.85 -17.07 2.77
C LEU A 571 -2.91 -16.19 1.52
N GLY A 572 -2.95 -14.86 1.70
CA GLY A 572 -3.20 -13.88 0.64
C GLY A 572 -1.96 -13.18 0.10
N GLY A 573 -0.77 -13.43 0.67
CA GLY A 573 0.47 -12.77 0.27
C GLY A 573 0.57 -11.32 0.78
N PRO A 574 1.54 -10.54 0.25
CA PRO A 574 1.85 -9.19 0.72
C PRO A 574 0.61 -8.30 0.86
N VAL A 575 0.56 -7.55 1.97
CA VAL A 575 -0.63 -6.78 2.37
C VAL A 575 -0.99 -5.68 1.36
N GLN A 576 -0.03 -5.19 0.57
CA GLN A 576 -0.25 -4.11 -0.41
C GLN A 576 -1.40 -4.38 -1.41
N TYR A 577 -1.68 -5.66 -1.71
CA TYR A 577 -2.77 -6.08 -2.62
C TYR A 577 -4.15 -6.12 -1.97
N ARG A 578 -4.19 -5.96 -0.65
CA ARG A 578 -5.36 -6.15 0.20
C ARG A 578 -5.63 -4.93 1.11
N TRP A 579 -4.92 -3.82 0.86
CA TRP A 579 -5.14 -2.55 1.54
C TRP A 579 -6.33 -1.77 0.99
N MET A 580 -7.07 -1.12 1.90
CA MET A 580 -8.15 -0.20 1.54
C MET A 580 -7.66 1.14 0.95
N TYR A 581 -6.39 1.52 1.11
CA TYR A 581 -5.84 2.79 0.61
C TYR A 581 -6.17 3.11 -0.84
N LEU A 582 -5.98 2.13 -1.72
CA LEU A 582 -6.14 2.32 -3.16
C LEU A 582 -7.61 2.45 -3.53
N TYR A 583 -8.46 1.66 -2.86
CA TYR A 583 -9.91 1.70 -3.05
C TYR A 583 -10.53 2.98 -2.50
N GLU A 584 -10.12 3.46 -1.32
CA GLU A 584 -10.59 4.76 -0.79
C GLU A 584 -10.16 5.93 -1.67
N ARG A 585 -8.91 5.91 -2.20
CA ARG A 585 -8.44 6.91 -3.17
C ARG A 585 -9.26 6.84 -4.46
N TYR A 586 -9.65 5.64 -4.90
CA TYR A 586 -10.54 5.47 -6.05
C TYR A 586 -11.95 6.00 -5.77
N MET A 587 -12.53 5.74 -4.59
CA MET A 587 -13.83 6.30 -4.19
C MET A 587 -13.78 7.83 -4.11
N PHE A 588 -12.67 8.40 -3.63
CA PHE A 588 -12.44 9.84 -3.69
C PHE A 588 -12.35 10.38 -5.12
N HIS A 589 -11.81 9.59 -6.06
CA HIS A 589 -11.84 9.90 -7.50
C HIS A 589 -13.27 9.85 -8.05
N LEU A 590 -14.05 8.81 -7.76
CA LEU A 590 -15.48 8.73 -8.13
C LEU A 590 -16.28 9.92 -7.60
N LYS A 591 -16.00 10.35 -6.37
CA LYS A 591 -16.63 11.54 -5.79
C LYS A 591 -16.39 12.81 -6.61
N LYS A 592 -15.22 12.97 -7.22
CA LYS A 592 -14.92 14.12 -8.09
C LYS A 592 -15.68 14.08 -9.42
N MET A 593 -16.24 12.93 -9.81
CA MET A 593 -17.05 12.77 -11.02
C MET A 593 -18.49 13.29 -10.88
N VAL A 594 -18.91 13.69 -9.68
CA VAL A 594 -20.27 14.18 -9.46
C VAL A 594 -20.40 15.60 -10.03
N LYS A 595 -20.92 15.72 -11.26
CA LYS A 595 -21.23 17.00 -11.92
C LYS A 595 -22.60 17.55 -11.54
N ASN A 596 -23.59 16.68 -11.46
CA ASN A 596 -24.96 17.06 -11.15
C ASN A 596 -25.38 16.45 -9.81
N LEU A 597 -25.51 17.29 -8.79
CA LEU A 597 -25.94 16.90 -7.44
C LEU A 597 -27.35 16.31 -7.38
N SER A 598 -28.18 16.51 -8.41
CA SER A 598 -29.52 15.89 -8.53
C SER A 598 -29.50 14.50 -9.18
N LYS A 599 -28.37 14.12 -9.80
CA LYS A 599 -28.17 12.85 -10.53
C LYS A 599 -26.76 12.31 -10.25
N VAL A 600 -26.49 12.04 -8.98
CA VAL A 600 -25.14 11.71 -8.50
C VAL A 600 -24.60 10.45 -9.17
N GLU A 601 -25.33 9.34 -9.07
CA GLU A 601 -24.90 8.04 -9.58
C GLU A 601 -24.76 8.06 -11.11
N GLY A 602 -25.76 8.64 -11.81
CA GLY A 602 -25.71 8.79 -13.25
C GLY A 602 -24.53 9.65 -13.73
N SER A 603 -24.14 10.68 -12.97
CA SER A 603 -22.95 11.49 -13.27
C SER A 603 -21.66 10.67 -13.16
N ILE A 604 -21.56 9.85 -12.11
CA ILE A 604 -20.39 8.98 -11.89
C ILE A 604 -20.28 7.97 -13.03
N VAL A 605 -21.35 7.23 -13.33
CA VAL A 605 -21.32 6.18 -14.35
C VAL A 605 -21.03 6.75 -15.73
N ALA A 606 -21.65 7.87 -16.12
CA ALA A 606 -21.39 8.51 -17.40
C ALA A 606 -19.91 8.93 -17.54
N GLN A 607 -19.30 9.46 -16.48
CA GLN A 607 -17.87 9.80 -16.51
C GLN A 607 -16.96 8.57 -16.52
N MET A 608 -17.31 7.53 -15.75
CA MET A 608 -16.58 6.27 -15.73
C MET A 608 -16.51 5.64 -17.12
N ILE A 609 -17.62 5.56 -17.85
CA ILE A 609 -17.62 5.03 -19.23
C ILE A 609 -16.71 5.87 -20.14
N ASN A 610 -16.76 7.20 -20.02
CA ASN A 610 -15.88 8.08 -20.79
C ASN A 610 -14.39 7.88 -20.43
N GLU A 611 -14.06 7.68 -19.16
CA GLU A 611 -12.70 7.44 -18.68
C GLU A 611 -12.19 6.06 -19.13
N GLU A 612 -12.98 5.00 -19.00
CA GLU A 612 -12.67 3.65 -19.53
C GLU A 612 -12.41 3.72 -21.03
N THR A 613 -13.32 4.31 -21.80
CA THR A 613 -13.18 4.47 -23.26
C THR A 613 -11.91 5.24 -23.62
N SER A 614 -11.60 6.31 -22.87
CA SER A 614 -10.39 7.10 -23.09
C SER A 614 -9.14 6.28 -22.79
N ASN A 615 -9.08 5.58 -21.65
CA ASN A 615 -7.95 4.73 -21.28
C ASN A 615 -7.66 3.66 -22.33
N PHE A 616 -8.71 3.04 -22.90
CA PHE A 616 -8.54 2.06 -23.97
C PHE A 616 -8.07 2.68 -25.27
N ALA A 617 -8.61 3.84 -25.65
CA ALA A 617 -8.14 4.57 -26.83
C ALA A 617 -6.64 4.91 -26.73
N GLU A 618 -6.12 5.13 -25.52
CA GLU A 618 -4.69 5.41 -25.31
C GLU A 618 -3.76 4.29 -25.79
N TYR A 619 -4.22 3.04 -25.82
CA TYR A 619 -3.40 1.90 -26.23
C TYR A 619 -3.13 1.85 -27.73
N TYR A 620 -3.92 2.58 -28.54
CA TYR A 620 -3.74 2.65 -29.99
C TYR A 620 -2.88 3.83 -30.43
N PHE A 621 -2.49 4.74 -29.52
CA PHE A 621 -1.57 5.82 -29.87
C PHE A 621 -0.10 5.33 -29.92
N PRO A 622 0.71 5.81 -30.88
CA PRO A 622 2.16 5.57 -30.92
C PRO A 622 2.85 5.97 -29.62
N THR A 623 3.97 5.33 -29.28
CA THR A 623 4.69 5.48 -28.00
C THR A 623 5.10 6.91 -27.66
N GLU A 624 5.27 7.76 -28.67
CA GLU A 624 5.70 9.14 -28.58
C GLU A 624 4.57 10.07 -28.10
N VAL A 625 3.31 9.65 -28.26
CA VAL A 625 2.15 10.43 -27.83
C VAL A 625 2.03 10.36 -26.30
N GLN A 626 2.09 11.53 -25.68
CA GLN A 626 1.92 11.70 -24.24
C GLN A 626 0.46 11.56 -23.82
N THR A 627 0.06 10.35 -23.44
CA THR A 627 -1.27 10.05 -22.90
C THR A 627 -1.30 10.15 -21.37
N LYS A 628 -2.48 10.14 -20.75
CA LYS A 628 -2.63 10.26 -19.28
C LYS A 628 -1.85 9.17 -18.54
N ASN A 629 -1.91 7.94 -19.04
CA ASN A 629 -1.22 6.79 -18.43
C ASN A 629 0.27 6.70 -18.81
N ARG A 630 0.76 7.62 -19.67
CA ARG A 630 2.18 7.80 -20.01
C ARG A 630 2.79 9.05 -19.36
N ARG A 631 1.97 9.93 -18.78
CA ARG A 631 2.46 11.07 -18.02
C ARG A 631 3.22 10.57 -16.78
N PRO A 632 4.48 11.01 -16.57
CA PRO A 632 5.27 10.60 -15.43
C PRO A 632 4.63 11.04 -14.10
N ALA A 633 4.80 10.28 -13.01
CA ALA A 633 4.35 10.73 -11.69
C ALA A 633 5.22 11.90 -11.21
N ARG A 634 4.78 12.63 -10.17
CA ARG A 634 5.40 13.90 -9.72
C ARG A 634 6.94 13.84 -9.52
N HIS A 635 7.49 12.66 -9.18
CA HIS A 635 8.93 12.38 -9.04
C HIS A 635 9.38 11.10 -9.79
N ASP A 636 8.46 10.44 -10.49
CA ASP A 636 8.78 9.31 -11.37
C ASP A 636 8.83 9.88 -12.79
N ASP A 637 9.89 10.62 -13.09
CA ASP A 637 9.93 11.48 -14.27
C ASP A 637 10.27 10.74 -15.56
N ARG A 638 10.64 9.44 -15.50
CA ARG A 638 11.42 8.75 -16.56
C ARG A 638 12.64 9.53 -17.07
N GLY A 639 13.05 10.61 -16.36
CA GLY A 639 14.18 11.50 -16.58
C GLY A 639 14.40 11.99 -18.02
N GLU A 640 15.48 12.72 -18.23
CA GLU A 640 16.11 12.79 -19.55
C GLU A 640 17.17 11.69 -19.60
N ARG A 641 16.95 10.65 -20.42
CA ARG A 641 18.03 9.71 -20.74
C ARG A 641 18.98 10.40 -21.69
N ALA A 642 20.27 10.50 -21.35
CA ALA A 642 21.25 11.02 -22.27
C ALA A 642 21.35 10.10 -23.49
N THR A 643 21.23 10.69 -24.68
CA THR A 643 21.39 9.98 -25.96
C THR A 643 22.74 10.30 -26.56
N TYR A 644 23.45 9.25 -26.99
CA TYR A 644 24.78 9.35 -27.59
C TYR A 644 24.74 8.81 -29.01
N HIS A 645 25.67 9.26 -29.85
CA HIS A 645 25.84 8.76 -31.22
C HIS A 645 26.61 7.42 -31.28
N VAL A 646 27.09 6.95 -30.13
CA VAL A 646 27.74 5.64 -29.91
C VAL A 646 27.08 4.95 -28.72
N THR A 647 27.23 3.64 -28.62
CA THR A 647 26.91 2.91 -27.39
C THR A 647 27.87 3.32 -26.29
N VAL A 648 27.34 3.64 -25.10
CA VAL A 648 28.12 4.03 -23.92
C VAL A 648 27.66 3.22 -22.71
N PRO A 649 28.51 3.08 -21.67
CA PRO A 649 28.15 2.41 -20.42
C PRO A 649 26.93 3.02 -19.72
N ASP A 650 26.25 2.20 -18.93
CA ASP A 650 24.98 2.58 -18.26
C ASP A 650 25.12 3.76 -17.30
N ILE A 651 26.29 3.93 -16.66
CA ILE A 651 26.66 5.08 -15.81
C ILE A 651 26.44 6.45 -16.49
N PHE A 652 26.51 6.50 -17.82
CA PHE A 652 26.28 7.72 -18.61
C PHE A 652 24.87 7.82 -19.17
N THR A 653 24.06 6.76 -19.07
CA THR A 653 22.67 6.74 -19.53
C THR A 653 21.66 6.70 -18.37
N ASP A 654 22.12 6.99 -17.16
CA ASP A 654 21.29 7.09 -15.97
C ASP A 654 20.15 8.10 -16.15
N VAL A 655 18.96 7.65 -15.77
CA VAL A 655 17.73 8.40 -15.92
C VAL A 655 17.55 9.34 -14.73
N GLY A 656 17.51 10.66 -14.98
CA GLY A 656 17.22 11.63 -13.93
C GLY A 656 16.96 13.03 -14.43
N ARG A 657 16.57 13.92 -13.51
CA ARG A 657 16.31 15.34 -13.79
C ARG A 657 16.98 16.22 -12.76
N LEU A 658 17.96 17.01 -13.21
CA LEU A 658 18.56 18.10 -12.44
C LEU A 658 17.60 19.29 -12.41
N SER A 659 17.48 19.95 -11.26
CA SER A 659 16.50 21.02 -11.05
C SER A 659 17.07 22.18 -10.23
N GLY A 660 16.58 23.39 -10.53
CA GLY A 660 17.02 24.65 -9.91
C GLY A 660 18.19 25.32 -10.64
N LYS A 661 18.61 26.50 -10.17
CA LYS A 661 19.68 27.29 -10.80
C LYS A 661 21.04 26.62 -10.57
N PRO A 662 21.76 26.17 -11.62
CA PRO A 662 23.08 25.58 -11.45
C PRO A 662 24.12 26.63 -11.04
N LYS A 663 25.17 26.17 -10.36
CA LYS A 663 26.36 26.96 -10.02
C LYS A 663 27.62 26.26 -10.53
N ASP A 664 28.63 27.04 -10.90
CA ASP A 664 29.94 26.49 -11.23
C ASP A 664 30.67 26.07 -9.96
N ARG A 665 31.18 24.84 -9.96
CA ARG A 665 32.01 24.28 -8.90
C ARG A 665 33.33 23.82 -9.51
N ARG A 666 34.44 24.36 -9.03
CA ARG A 666 35.78 23.96 -9.45
C ARG A 666 36.31 22.86 -8.54
N LEU A 667 36.59 21.68 -9.07
CA LEU A 667 37.17 20.55 -8.33
C LEU A 667 38.64 20.83 -7.99
N THR A 668 39.08 20.42 -6.81
CA THR A 668 40.51 20.34 -6.47
C THR A 668 41.17 19.20 -7.25
N GLU A 669 42.50 19.18 -7.29
CA GLU A 669 43.23 18.09 -7.94
C GLU A 669 42.96 16.74 -7.27
N GLN A 670 42.90 16.73 -5.94
CA GLN A 670 42.55 15.54 -5.17
C GLN A 670 41.11 15.07 -5.44
N GLU A 671 40.13 15.99 -5.42
CA GLU A 671 38.73 15.68 -5.73
C GLU A 671 38.59 15.11 -7.14
N ARG A 672 39.25 15.72 -8.13
CA ARG A 672 39.22 15.27 -9.53
C ARG A 672 39.85 13.88 -9.68
N SER A 673 40.96 13.63 -8.99
CA SER A 673 41.66 12.35 -9.02
C SER A 673 40.79 11.24 -8.42
N HIS A 674 40.26 11.44 -7.21
CA HIS A 674 39.39 10.47 -6.55
C HIS A 674 38.11 10.22 -7.34
N LEU A 675 37.46 11.28 -7.83
CA LEU A 675 36.26 11.16 -8.67
C LEU A 675 36.54 10.34 -9.93
N GLN A 676 37.69 10.56 -10.59
CA GLN A 676 38.04 9.81 -11.78
C GLN A 676 38.28 8.32 -11.48
N THR A 677 39.03 8.01 -10.42
CA THR A 677 39.26 6.63 -9.99
C THR A 677 37.93 5.95 -9.65
N TYR A 678 37.09 6.61 -8.86
CA TYR A 678 35.77 6.10 -8.47
C TYR A 678 34.88 5.80 -9.69
N LEU A 679 34.78 6.72 -10.65
CA LEU A 679 33.98 6.52 -11.86
C LEU A 679 34.52 5.38 -12.74
N LEU A 680 35.84 5.18 -12.81
CA LEU A 680 36.44 4.07 -13.54
C LEU A 680 36.18 2.72 -12.86
N THR A 681 36.30 2.63 -11.54
CA THR A 681 36.09 1.37 -10.79
C THR A 681 34.62 1.02 -10.61
N ASN A 682 33.71 1.98 -10.79
CA ASN A 682 32.26 1.74 -10.79
C ASN A 682 31.66 1.59 -12.19
N CYS A 683 32.48 1.47 -13.23
CA CYS A 683 32.03 1.20 -14.59
C CYS A 683 32.24 -0.29 -14.93
N GLU A 684 31.16 -1.05 -15.09
CA GLU A 684 31.23 -2.50 -15.34
C GLU A 684 32.07 -2.84 -16.57
N ASP A 685 31.96 -2.05 -17.64
CA ASP A 685 32.73 -2.19 -18.87
C ASP A 685 34.24 -1.98 -18.67
N ILE A 686 34.67 -1.34 -17.58
CA ILE A 686 36.07 -1.09 -17.24
C ILE A 686 36.67 -2.16 -16.33
N LEU A 687 35.86 -3.00 -15.67
CA LEU A 687 36.33 -4.01 -14.71
C LEU A 687 37.34 -5.01 -15.32
N GLN A 688 37.30 -5.23 -16.63
CA GLN A 688 38.30 -6.05 -17.31
C GLN A 688 39.71 -5.45 -17.25
N TYR A 689 39.84 -4.12 -17.35
CA TYR A 689 41.12 -3.42 -17.26
C TYR A 689 41.61 -3.34 -15.83
N GLU A 690 40.69 -3.24 -14.85
CA GLU A 690 41.04 -3.38 -13.43
C GLU A 690 41.70 -4.73 -13.16
N ARG A 691 41.16 -5.83 -13.72
CA ARG A 691 41.78 -7.16 -13.58
C ARG A 691 43.19 -7.21 -14.17
N ILE A 692 43.43 -6.57 -15.32
CA ILE A 692 44.76 -6.49 -15.94
C ILE A 692 45.71 -5.72 -15.03
N PHE A 693 45.31 -4.53 -14.56
CA PHE A 693 46.09 -3.72 -13.64
C PHE A 693 46.46 -4.50 -12.36
N MET A 694 45.47 -5.16 -11.74
CA MET A 694 45.71 -5.93 -10.51
C MET A 694 46.63 -7.11 -10.77
N ALA A 695 46.56 -7.76 -11.92
CA ALA A 695 47.49 -8.83 -12.30
C ALA A 695 48.92 -8.30 -12.49
N GLU A 696 49.09 -7.16 -13.16
CA GLU A 696 50.39 -6.49 -13.30
C GLU A 696 50.98 -6.12 -11.94
N LYS A 697 50.17 -5.54 -11.04
CA LYS A 697 50.62 -5.12 -9.70
C LYS A 697 50.91 -6.31 -8.79
N ARG A 698 50.15 -7.40 -8.85
CA ARG A 698 50.49 -8.64 -8.13
C ARG A 698 51.79 -9.26 -8.62
N PHE A 699 52.10 -9.12 -9.91
CA PHE A 699 53.37 -9.58 -10.46
C PHE A 699 54.55 -8.69 -10.04
N GLU A 700 54.37 -7.37 -10.06
CA GLU A 700 55.36 -6.36 -9.66
C GLU A 700 55.66 -6.41 -8.15
N TYR A 701 54.61 -6.55 -7.33
CA TYR A 701 54.68 -6.55 -5.86
C TYR A 701 54.25 -7.90 -5.26
N ARG A 702 55.06 -8.95 -5.48
CA ARG A 702 54.74 -10.34 -5.08
C ARG A 702 54.44 -10.57 -3.59
N TYR A 703 54.85 -9.66 -2.71
CA TYR A 703 54.66 -9.76 -1.26
C TYR A 703 53.76 -8.65 -0.69
N ALA A 704 53.11 -7.84 -1.53
CA ALA A 704 52.14 -6.86 -1.07
C ALA A 704 50.90 -7.54 -0.51
N THR A 705 50.35 -7.00 0.57
CA THR A 705 49.04 -7.41 1.08
C THR A 705 47.94 -6.92 0.13
N GLU A 706 46.76 -7.55 0.17
CA GLU A 706 45.61 -7.09 -0.62
C GLU A 706 45.21 -5.64 -0.26
N GLU A 707 45.36 -5.22 1.00
CA GLU A 707 45.16 -3.83 1.42
C GLU A 707 46.15 -2.87 0.71
N ALA A 708 47.43 -3.23 0.63
CA ALA A 708 48.43 -2.43 -0.07
C ALA A 708 48.18 -2.38 -1.58
N LEU A 709 47.68 -3.48 -2.17
CA LEU A 709 47.29 -3.51 -3.58
C LEU A 709 46.06 -2.64 -3.86
N GLU A 710 45.09 -2.60 -2.94
CA GLU A 710 43.93 -1.73 -3.03
C GLU A 710 44.32 -0.25 -2.92
N GLU A 711 45.23 0.10 -1.99
CA GLU A 711 45.79 1.47 -1.92
C GLU A 711 46.52 1.86 -3.22
N LEU A 712 47.27 0.94 -3.82
CA LEU A 712 47.90 1.14 -5.13
C LEU A 712 46.86 1.37 -6.22
N LYS A 713 45.77 0.59 -6.22
CA LYS A 713 44.66 0.77 -7.17
C LYS A 713 44.05 2.14 -7.05
N GLN A 714 43.71 2.58 -5.85
CA GLN A 714 43.11 3.88 -5.61
C GLN A 714 44.01 5.04 -6.09
N ARG A 715 45.34 4.88 -5.98
CA ARG A 715 46.31 5.89 -6.36
C ARG A 715 46.70 5.88 -7.84
N GLU A 716 46.88 4.71 -8.44
CA GLU A 716 47.58 4.57 -9.73
C GLU A 716 46.67 4.13 -10.87
N PHE A 717 45.51 3.53 -10.60
CA PHE A 717 44.70 2.90 -11.64
C PHE A 717 44.27 3.89 -12.74
N ALA A 718 43.78 5.08 -12.36
CA ALA A 718 43.34 6.08 -13.34
C ALA A 718 44.47 6.55 -14.27
N GLY A 719 45.67 6.78 -13.73
CA GLY A 719 46.85 7.17 -14.51
C GLY A 719 47.40 6.03 -15.37
N TRP A 720 47.37 4.81 -14.84
CA TRP A 720 47.72 3.60 -15.58
C TRP A 720 46.77 3.41 -16.77
N MET A 721 45.46 3.55 -16.58
CA MET A 721 44.46 3.34 -17.64
C MET A 721 44.63 4.33 -18.80
N LEU A 722 44.90 5.60 -18.49
CA LEU A 722 45.24 6.61 -19.49
C LEU A 722 46.49 6.23 -20.30
N THR A 723 47.53 5.73 -19.61
CA THR A 723 48.78 5.30 -20.24
C THR A 723 48.59 4.05 -21.09
N TYR A 724 47.83 3.07 -20.58
CA TYR A 724 47.52 1.82 -21.25
C TYR A 724 46.78 2.06 -22.58
N VAL A 725 45.72 2.87 -22.56
CA VAL A 725 44.95 3.23 -23.77
C VAL A 725 45.81 4.04 -24.74
N SER A 726 46.58 5.01 -24.25
CA SER A 726 47.43 5.84 -25.11
C SER A 726 48.53 5.02 -25.80
N ALA A 727 49.17 4.12 -25.07
CA ALA A 727 50.21 3.23 -25.59
C ALA A 727 49.63 2.19 -26.56
N GLY A 728 48.45 1.61 -26.25
CA GLY A 728 47.75 0.70 -27.15
C GLY A 728 47.37 1.38 -28.46
N MET A 729 46.82 2.60 -28.40
CA MET A 729 46.53 3.38 -29.61
C MET A 729 47.78 3.68 -30.44
N ALA A 730 48.92 3.97 -29.80
CA ALA A 730 50.19 4.16 -30.50
C ALA A 730 50.69 2.86 -31.18
N ARG A 731 50.32 1.68 -30.66
CA ARG A 731 50.57 0.36 -31.28
C ARG A 731 49.54 -0.03 -32.35
N GLY A 732 48.52 0.80 -32.59
CA GLY A 732 47.45 0.52 -33.55
C GLY A 732 46.25 -0.24 -32.99
N GLU A 733 46.16 -0.42 -31.67
CA GLU A 733 44.98 -1.02 -31.02
C GLU A 733 43.77 -0.07 -31.08
N THR A 734 42.58 -0.63 -31.26
CA THR A 734 41.32 0.13 -31.30
C THR A 734 40.62 0.09 -29.95
N PHE A 735 40.20 1.25 -29.45
CA PHE A 735 39.38 1.41 -28.26
C PHE A 735 38.14 2.20 -28.62
N ASP A 736 37.03 1.94 -27.94
CA ASP A 736 35.79 2.71 -28.15
C ASP A 736 36.00 4.20 -27.83
N ASP A 737 35.27 5.06 -28.55
CA ASP A 737 35.42 6.51 -28.41
C ASP A 737 35.07 7.00 -26.99
N TRP A 738 34.13 6.34 -26.32
CA TRP A 738 33.78 6.66 -24.94
C TRP A 738 34.91 6.30 -23.97
N ILE A 739 35.66 5.21 -24.19
CA ILE A 739 36.83 4.84 -23.37
C ILE A 739 37.91 5.91 -23.51
N ARG A 740 38.22 6.29 -24.77
CA ARG A 740 39.21 7.33 -25.08
C ARG A 740 38.89 8.67 -24.43
N GLU A 741 37.61 9.00 -24.32
CA GLU A 741 37.13 10.21 -23.65
C GLU A 741 37.18 10.08 -22.11
N MET A 742 36.69 8.96 -21.56
CA MET A 742 36.61 8.71 -20.12
C MET A 742 37.99 8.70 -19.45
N VAL A 743 39.02 8.13 -20.08
CA VAL A 743 40.38 8.07 -19.48
C VAL A 743 41.07 9.42 -19.31
N ARG A 744 40.64 10.45 -20.04
CA ARG A 744 41.19 11.82 -19.94
C ARG A 744 40.80 12.51 -18.62
N GLY A 745 39.81 11.95 -17.92
CA GLY A 745 39.29 12.48 -16.67
C GLY A 745 38.25 13.59 -16.87
N PRO A 746 37.44 13.86 -15.83
CA PRO A 746 36.38 14.86 -15.90
C PRO A 746 36.95 16.28 -16.00
N LYS A 747 36.11 17.21 -16.48
CA LYS A 747 36.43 18.64 -16.47
C LYS A 747 36.61 19.16 -15.04
N TYR A 748 37.55 20.09 -14.84
CA TYR A 748 37.78 20.73 -13.54
C TYR A 748 36.62 21.59 -13.06
N VAL A 749 35.84 22.18 -13.98
CA VAL A 749 34.67 22.99 -13.64
C VAL A 749 33.42 22.19 -13.97
N VAL A 750 32.70 21.79 -12.93
CA VAL A 750 31.45 21.01 -12.99
C VAL A 750 30.26 21.89 -12.61
N LYS A 751 29.05 21.44 -12.95
CA LYS A 751 27.81 22.14 -12.58
C LYS A 751 27.23 21.50 -11.32
N SER A 752 27.03 22.30 -10.28
CA SER A 752 26.39 21.90 -9.03
C SER A 752 24.93 22.36 -9.03
N TYR A 753 24.01 21.46 -8.66
CA TYR A 753 22.57 21.68 -8.66
C TYR A 753 21.99 21.53 -7.25
N PRO A 754 20.91 22.26 -6.92
CA PRO A 754 20.28 22.14 -5.60
C PRO A 754 19.38 20.90 -5.45
N ARG A 755 18.91 20.30 -6.54
CA ARG A 755 17.99 19.16 -6.53
C ARG A 755 18.22 18.21 -7.70
N PHE A 756 18.05 16.91 -7.46
CA PHE A 756 18.03 15.86 -8.48
C PHE A 756 16.94 14.85 -8.18
N CYS A 757 16.12 14.54 -9.19
CA CYS A 757 15.07 13.53 -9.08
C CYS A 757 15.43 12.32 -9.96
N THR A 758 15.37 11.12 -9.38
CA THR A 758 15.59 9.84 -10.09
C THR A 758 14.92 8.71 -9.31
N ARG A 759 14.49 7.64 -9.99
CA ARG A 759 13.95 6.42 -9.36
C ARG A 759 12.81 6.66 -8.33
N GLY A 760 12.06 7.76 -8.49
CA GLY A 760 11.03 8.17 -7.54
C GLY A 760 11.54 8.96 -6.32
N TYR A 761 12.85 9.07 -6.14
CA TYR A 761 13.47 9.91 -5.13
C TYR A 761 13.63 11.35 -5.60
N ALA A 762 13.68 12.26 -4.64
CA ALA A 762 13.98 13.67 -4.86
C ALA A 762 15.07 14.14 -3.89
N PHE A 763 16.31 14.06 -4.32
CA PHE A 763 17.48 14.42 -3.52
C PHE A 763 17.69 15.93 -3.50
N THR A 764 18.10 16.47 -2.35
CA THR A 764 18.53 17.86 -2.18
C THR A 764 19.80 17.95 -1.34
N THR A 765 20.48 19.09 -1.40
CA THR A 765 21.68 19.33 -0.58
C THR A 765 21.32 19.73 0.86
N GLN A 766 22.17 19.37 1.82
CA GLN A 766 21.96 19.63 3.26
C GLN A 766 21.83 21.13 3.61
N LYS A 767 22.36 22.03 2.77
CA LYS A 767 22.38 23.50 3.00
C LYS A 767 21.01 24.19 2.85
N ARG A 768 19.92 23.52 3.22
CA ARG A 768 18.55 24.05 3.09
C ARG A 768 18.15 24.91 4.29
N ARG A 769 17.31 25.92 4.02
CA ARG A 769 16.88 27.01 4.93
C ARG A 769 16.13 26.47 6.15
N ARG A 770 16.16 27.20 7.28
CA ARG A 770 15.36 27.01 8.53
C ARG A 770 13.84 26.83 8.34
N SER A 771 13.31 26.94 7.13
CA SER A 771 11.88 26.86 6.78
C SER A 771 11.52 25.64 5.93
N SER A 772 12.43 24.68 5.73
CA SER A 772 12.08 23.40 5.09
C SER A 772 11.10 22.64 5.99
N THR A 773 10.22 21.85 5.38
CA THR A 773 9.34 20.91 6.11
C THR A 773 9.57 19.47 5.65
N THR A 774 10.59 19.27 4.79
CA THR A 774 11.00 17.98 4.25
C THR A 774 12.51 17.83 4.40
N TYR A 775 12.93 16.60 4.68
CA TYR A 775 14.33 16.21 4.78
C TYR A 775 14.69 15.29 3.62
N ASP A 776 15.39 15.86 2.64
CA ASP A 776 15.65 15.23 1.35
C ASP A 776 17.16 15.01 1.07
N ALA A 777 18.00 15.15 2.09
CA ALA A 777 19.47 15.14 1.96
C ALA A 777 20.16 13.88 2.50
N GLY A 778 19.45 13.06 3.28
CA GLY A 778 19.98 11.81 3.81
C GLY A 778 20.11 10.76 2.71
N VAL A 779 21.26 10.09 2.64
CA VAL A 779 21.51 9.00 1.70
C VAL A 779 22.09 7.77 2.39
N CYS A 780 21.82 6.60 1.81
CA CYS A 780 22.62 5.41 2.07
C CYS A 780 23.08 4.75 0.77
N SER A 781 24.10 3.91 0.91
CA SER A 781 24.65 3.07 -0.15
C SER A 781 25.09 1.74 0.43
N ALA A 782 24.82 0.65 -0.26
CA ALA A 782 25.26 -0.68 0.14
C ALA A 782 26.44 -1.12 -0.74
N SER A 783 27.47 -1.67 -0.13
CA SER A 783 28.61 -2.30 -0.81
C SER A 783 28.91 -3.63 -0.15
N GLY A 784 28.43 -4.72 -0.76
CA GLY A 784 28.40 -6.03 -0.11
C GLY A 784 27.46 -6.00 1.11
N ASP A 785 27.96 -6.45 2.25
CA ASP A 785 27.21 -6.46 3.52
C ASP A 785 27.25 -5.12 4.27
N ASP A 786 28.12 -4.19 3.85
CA ASP A 786 28.29 -2.89 4.49
C ASP A 786 27.32 -1.85 3.94
N VAL A 787 26.65 -1.12 4.84
CA VAL A 787 25.77 -0.01 4.49
C VAL A 787 26.34 1.29 5.03
N TYR A 788 26.63 2.22 4.12
CA TYR A 788 27.11 3.55 4.41
C TYR A 788 25.93 4.51 4.52
N TYR A 789 25.93 5.38 5.52
CA TYR A 789 24.93 6.42 5.72
C TYR A 789 25.59 7.79 5.70
N GLY A 790 24.97 8.76 5.04
CA GLY A 790 25.56 10.08 4.85
C GLY A 790 24.56 11.18 4.54
N ASN A 791 25.10 12.38 4.28
CA ASN A 791 24.31 13.53 3.83
C ASN A 791 24.91 14.10 2.55
N ILE A 792 24.05 14.46 1.60
CA ILE A 792 24.47 15.12 0.36
C ILE A 792 24.87 16.57 0.66
N GLN A 793 26.11 16.93 0.37
CA GLN A 793 26.59 18.31 0.39
C GLN A 793 26.41 18.99 -0.97
N GLU A 794 26.74 18.30 -2.05
CA GLU A 794 26.64 18.81 -3.41
C GLU A 794 26.10 17.74 -4.36
N ILE A 795 25.30 18.16 -5.34
CA ILE A 795 24.84 17.30 -6.44
C ILE A 795 25.46 17.85 -7.72
N MET A 796 26.30 17.06 -8.38
CA MET A 796 27.15 17.52 -9.47
C MET A 796 26.85 16.79 -10.78
N GLU A 797 26.72 17.54 -11.86
CA GLU A 797 26.75 17.02 -13.23
C GLU A 797 28.20 17.02 -13.71
N ILE A 798 28.77 15.83 -13.81
CA ILE A 798 30.14 15.61 -14.28
C ILE A 798 30.11 15.54 -15.80
N LYS A 799 31.09 16.17 -16.46
CA LYS A 799 31.23 16.16 -17.92
C LYS A 799 32.67 15.87 -18.30
N TYR A 800 32.85 15.04 -19.33
CA TYR A 800 34.17 14.74 -19.87
C TYR A 800 34.53 15.65 -21.06
N PRO A 801 35.83 15.83 -21.32
CA PRO A 801 36.31 16.54 -22.51
C PRO A 801 36.47 15.58 -23.70
N GLY A 802 35.51 15.58 -24.61
CA GLY A 802 35.61 14.86 -25.88
C GLY A 802 34.40 15.05 -26.79
N MET A 803 34.37 14.29 -27.90
CA MET A 803 33.32 14.39 -28.92
C MET A 803 32.06 13.59 -28.57
N VAL A 804 32.18 12.56 -27.74
CA VAL A 804 31.03 11.79 -27.24
C VAL A 804 30.22 12.65 -26.27
N GLY A 805 30.90 13.46 -25.46
CA GLY A 805 30.27 14.39 -24.53
C GLY A 805 29.68 13.67 -23.31
N LEU A 806 30.44 12.72 -22.75
CA LEU A 806 30.01 11.89 -21.63
C LEU A 806 29.62 12.77 -20.44
N ARG A 807 28.51 12.41 -19.80
CA ARG A 807 28.00 13.08 -18.61
C ARG A 807 27.34 12.10 -17.65
N CYS A 808 27.52 12.31 -16.36
CA CYS A 808 26.86 11.54 -15.31
C CYS A 808 26.56 12.44 -14.10
N THR A 809 25.70 11.98 -13.19
CA THR A 809 25.36 12.71 -11.97
C THR A 809 25.98 12.02 -10.76
N VAL A 810 26.74 12.77 -9.98
CA VAL A 810 27.45 12.29 -8.79
C VAL A 810 27.07 13.15 -7.58
N PHE A 811 26.88 12.52 -6.43
CA PHE A 811 26.72 13.22 -5.16
C PHE A 811 28.07 13.30 -4.44
N PHE A 812 28.34 14.46 -3.85
CA PHE A 812 29.38 14.63 -2.85
C PHE A 812 28.73 14.53 -1.48
N CYS A 813 29.16 13.57 -0.67
CA CYS A 813 28.51 13.17 0.57
C CYS A 813 29.45 13.23 1.77
N ASP A 814 28.89 13.60 2.93
CA ASP A 814 29.53 13.43 4.22
C ASP A 814 29.06 12.11 4.85
N TRP A 815 29.93 11.10 4.83
CA TRP A 815 29.65 9.77 5.38
C TRP A 815 29.90 9.67 6.89
N TYR A 816 29.05 8.92 7.58
CA TYR A 816 29.25 8.51 8.96
C TYR A 816 30.17 7.28 9.03
N ASP A 817 30.81 7.08 10.19
CA ASP A 817 31.54 5.84 10.47
C ASP A 817 30.57 4.66 10.41
N ASN A 818 30.78 3.71 9.49
CA ASN A 818 29.94 2.53 9.30
C ASN A 818 30.37 1.33 10.16
N THR A 819 31.43 1.45 10.97
CA THR A 819 31.93 0.36 11.82
C THR A 819 30.83 -0.13 12.77
N PRO A 820 30.45 -1.42 12.75
CA PRO A 820 29.46 -1.98 13.66
C PRO A 820 29.82 -1.74 15.14
N ASP A 821 28.81 -1.42 15.95
CA ASP A 821 28.91 -1.11 17.39
C ASP A 821 29.82 0.07 17.78
N ARG A 822 30.40 0.76 16.79
CA ARG A 822 31.23 1.95 16.98
C ARG A 822 30.58 3.19 16.36
N GLY A 823 30.24 3.10 15.08
CA GLY A 823 29.67 4.19 14.29
C GLY A 823 28.21 3.96 13.90
N VAL A 824 27.82 2.70 13.69
CA VAL A 824 26.45 2.27 13.39
C VAL A 824 26.03 1.15 14.33
N ARG A 825 24.78 1.17 14.77
CA ARG A 825 24.18 0.08 15.56
C ARG A 825 22.74 -0.14 15.15
N THR A 826 22.36 -1.38 14.92
CA THR A 826 20.98 -1.79 14.68
C THR A 826 20.43 -2.47 15.93
N ASP A 827 19.25 -2.05 16.39
CA ASP A 827 18.62 -2.69 17.55
C ASP A 827 17.74 -3.89 17.15
N ALA A 828 17.21 -4.58 18.17
CA ALA A 828 16.36 -5.75 17.99
C ALA A 828 15.03 -5.45 17.26
N PHE A 829 14.66 -4.18 17.13
CA PHE A 829 13.47 -3.75 16.40
C PHE A 829 13.80 -3.28 14.98
N GLY A 830 15.05 -3.41 14.52
CA GLY A 830 15.47 -3.01 13.18
C GLY A 830 15.66 -1.50 13.00
N VAL A 831 15.85 -0.74 14.09
CA VAL A 831 16.19 0.69 14.01
C VAL A 831 17.71 0.84 13.93
N THR A 832 18.18 1.46 12.85
CA THR A 832 19.59 1.78 12.67
C THR A 832 19.91 3.15 13.26
N SER A 833 20.77 3.18 14.27
CA SER A 833 21.32 4.39 14.87
C SER A 833 22.70 4.69 14.32
N VAL A 834 22.95 5.95 13.94
CA VAL A 834 24.27 6.42 13.48
C VAL A 834 24.86 7.42 14.46
N HIS A 835 26.15 7.28 14.79
CA HIS A 835 26.82 8.17 15.71
C HIS A 835 27.16 9.50 15.01
N SER A 836 26.39 10.55 15.30
CA SER A 836 26.42 11.83 14.57
C SER A 836 27.80 12.51 14.50
N ARG A 837 28.66 12.31 15.50
CA ARG A 837 30.03 12.89 15.56
C ARG A 837 31.13 12.01 14.97
N ARG A 838 30.86 10.75 14.62
CA ARG A 838 31.88 9.86 14.04
C ARG A 838 31.73 9.86 12.53
N LYS A 839 32.84 10.11 11.84
CA LYS A 839 32.91 10.24 10.39
C LYS A 839 33.83 9.17 9.85
N LEU A 840 33.55 8.74 8.62
CA LEU A 840 34.40 7.79 7.92
C LEU A 840 35.81 8.39 7.80
N GLN A 841 36.83 7.62 8.20
CA GLN A 841 38.22 8.10 8.23
C GLN A 841 38.89 8.01 6.85
N TYR A 842 38.51 7.01 6.04
CA TYR A 842 38.99 6.84 4.66
C TYR A 842 38.10 7.63 3.69
N TYR A 843 38.70 8.43 2.83
CA TYR A 843 38.04 9.49 2.07
C TYR A 843 37.68 9.06 0.64
N ASP A 844 36.46 8.54 0.46
CA ASP A 844 35.74 8.64 -0.81
C ASP A 844 34.39 9.36 -0.60
N PRO A 845 34.30 10.66 -0.93
CA PRO A 845 33.08 11.43 -0.74
C PRO A 845 32.06 11.21 -1.87
N PHE A 846 32.42 10.49 -2.94
CA PHE A 846 31.61 10.43 -4.15
C PHE A 846 30.71 9.22 -4.18
N ILE A 847 29.51 9.41 -4.72
CA ILE A 847 28.62 8.31 -5.06
C ILE A 847 27.83 8.64 -6.32
N LEU A 848 27.64 7.66 -7.20
CA LEU A 848 26.71 7.78 -8.33
C LEU A 848 25.27 7.93 -7.84
N ALA A 849 24.52 8.83 -8.47
CA ALA A 849 23.13 9.03 -8.08
C ALA A 849 22.23 7.78 -8.28
N SER A 850 22.63 6.87 -9.17
CA SER A 850 22.00 5.56 -9.37
C SER A 850 22.22 4.58 -8.20
N GLN A 851 23.30 4.75 -7.43
CA GLN A 851 23.64 3.89 -6.29
C GLN A 851 23.06 4.38 -4.95
N ALA A 852 22.64 5.65 -4.86
CA ALA A 852 22.18 6.25 -3.61
C ALA A 852 20.70 5.99 -3.32
N ASP A 853 20.35 5.46 -2.16
CA ASP A 853 18.96 5.44 -1.68
C ASP A 853 18.71 6.56 -0.67
N GLN A 854 17.48 7.08 -0.63
CA GLN A 854 17.12 8.17 0.28
C GLN A 854 16.81 7.62 1.69
N VAL A 855 17.44 8.20 2.71
CA VAL A 855 17.17 7.85 4.11
C VAL A 855 16.72 9.06 4.91
N ILE A 856 16.03 8.78 6.02
CA ILE A 856 15.55 9.80 6.94
C ILE A 856 16.36 9.75 8.21
N LYS A 857 16.66 10.92 8.76
CA LYS A 857 17.44 11.06 9.97
C LYS A 857 16.64 11.81 11.02
N TYR A 858 16.55 11.21 12.20
CA TYR A 858 15.98 11.82 13.38
C TYR A 858 16.99 11.84 14.52
N THR A 859 16.92 12.87 15.35
CA THR A 859 17.52 12.84 16.70
C THR A 859 16.57 12.13 17.64
N TYR A 860 17.10 11.47 18.67
CA TYR A 860 16.27 10.98 19.77
C TYR A 860 15.60 12.16 20.48
N VAL A 861 14.44 11.90 21.12
CA VAL A 861 13.77 12.91 21.94
C VAL A 861 14.72 13.32 23.05
N ASN A 862 15.05 14.61 23.14
CA ASN A 862 15.85 15.14 24.24
C ASN A 862 14.95 15.26 25.47
N TYR A 863 14.87 14.20 26.25
CA TYR A 863 14.24 14.18 27.56
C TYR A 863 15.33 13.83 28.58
N SER A 864 15.91 14.87 29.18
CA SER A 864 16.88 14.73 30.25
C SER A 864 16.16 14.91 31.58
N GLU A 865 16.19 13.90 32.44
CA GLU A 865 16.07 14.11 33.89
C GLU A 865 17.28 14.91 34.43
#